data_AF-A0A0V0G7C5-F1
#
_entry.id   AF-A0A0V0G7C5-F1
#
_cell.length_a   1.000
_cell.length_b   1.000
_cell.length_c   1.000
_cell.angle_alpha   90.00
_cell.angle_beta   90.00
_cell.angle_gamma   90.00
#
_symmetry.space_group_name_H-M   'P 1'
#
loop_
_entity.id
_entity.type
_entity.pdbx_description
1 polymer ?
#
loop_
_entity_poly.entity_id
_entity_poly.type
_entity_poly.pdbx_seq_one_letter_code
_entity_poly.pdbx_strand_id
1 'polypeptide(L)'
;DFTAVQTEAELFFKLVEIIRFYDPDILVGYEIEMLSWSYLIHRGHLLGINLYSLLGRIKDFSDMHLEMKLKLNEEFQLKVVGRIILNVWRIMRHEVALMSYSFENVLYHILHTRVPHYSFKTLSEWWNSSFRDRMLTLKYYLTRVEGTVKLLEHLDFIGRTSELATLFGIQFYEVLSRGSQFRVESIMLRMAKPKNYIAVSPNIQQRASMRAPSSLPLIMEPQSRFYEDPVIVLDFQSLYPSMIIAYNYCFSTCLGLHQHLLEKDEITFGCTSLFIDPKELYRAKEHLHISPAGAVFVDSSIRRGILPLMLEEILETRLMVKNSMRRHKSNKLLYQILDARQLGLKLIANVTYGYTSANFSGRMPCIEVGDSVVSKGRETLERAIKLVEKTKKWGVEVVYGDTDSMFVLCRGKSRQEAFKIGQEIADAVTLDNPKPVKLKLEKVYQPCILQTKKRYVGYKYESADQEKPEFDAKGIETIRRDGCPAASKILEKSLKILFESYDVSKVKNYVNQQMIKIISGKLYMQDLIFAKEYRGLRGYQPNACVPALKLAKEWIAKDKRSEPKVGERVGYVIIYGPPGVPLIQLVRAPYELLMNTSLKINSEYYITKAILPCLDRCFTLFGVNVFSWYKLLPKKRFLRRQIHAEVGIKRSTLSQYFLMENCIVCDEITSSKVCIKCQSNAQLLSVTVLNKINTFERTFALLMQICSSCCSRSIENDCISLDCPVFYSRMQASSDCKDIPNLRNILNDCFLEGL
;
A
#
# COMPACT_ATOMS: atom_id res chain seq x y z
N ASP A 1 -12.35 -8.31 -36.56
CA ASP A 1 -11.50 -8.51 -37.76
C ASP A 1 -10.04 -8.58 -37.38
N PHE A 2 -9.30 -9.54 -37.94
CA PHE A 2 -7.86 -9.65 -37.78
C PHE A 2 -7.17 -9.28 -39.08
N THR A 3 -6.14 -8.43 -39.01
CA THR A 3 -5.28 -8.13 -40.17
C THR A 3 -3.96 -8.86 -39.99
N ALA A 4 -3.62 -9.72 -40.95
CA ALA A 4 -2.33 -10.39 -41.02
C ALA A 4 -1.41 -9.66 -42.00
N VAL A 5 -0.12 -9.60 -41.68
CA VAL A 5 0.94 -9.01 -42.51
C VAL A 5 2.08 -10.01 -42.66
N GLN A 6 2.91 -9.87 -43.69
CA GLN A 6 3.97 -10.84 -43.97
C GLN A 6 5.24 -10.54 -43.18
N THR A 7 5.51 -9.26 -42.89
CA THR A 7 6.73 -8.83 -42.21
C THR A 7 6.48 -7.99 -40.96
N GLU A 8 7.46 -7.98 -40.05
CA GLU A 8 7.42 -7.12 -38.87
C GLU A 8 7.44 -5.62 -39.24
N ALA A 9 8.12 -5.25 -40.34
CA ALA A 9 8.13 -3.88 -40.83
C ALA A 9 6.74 -3.42 -41.29
N GLU A 10 6.02 -4.26 -42.05
CA GLU A 10 4.62 -4.01 -42.42
C GLU A 10 3.72 -3.87 -41.19
N LEU A 11 3.96 -4.64 -40.12
CA LEU A 11 3.20 -4.53 -38.88
C LEU A 11 3.36 -3.13 -38.25
N PHE A 12 4.58 -2.59 -38.24
CA PHE A 12 4.83 -1.24 -37.72
C PHE A 12 4.17 -0.16 -38.58
N PHE A 13 4.25 -0.24 -39.90
CA PHE A 13 3.55 0.70 -40.78
C PHE A 13 2.04 0.61 -40.60
N LYS A 14 1.49 -0.60 -40.48
CA LYS A 14 0.06 -0.78 -40.24
C LYS A 14 -0.39 -0.22 -38.90
N LEU A 15 0.42 -0.37 -37.85
CA LEU A 15 0.18 0.26 -36.56
C LEU A 15 0.15 1.79 -36.68
N VAL A 16 1.10 2.39 -37.41
CA VAL A 16 1.13 3.83 -37.65
C VAL A 16 -0.09 4.30 -38.42
N GLU A 17 -0.53 3.58 -39.46
CA GLU A 17 -1.77 3.86 -40.19
C GLU A 17 -2.98 3.87 -39.25
N ILE A 18 -3.13 2.86 -38.40
CA ILE A 18 -4.23 2.75 -37.43
C ILE A 18 -4.20 3.94 -36.46
N ILE A 19 -3.03 4.28 -35.92
CA ILE A 19 -2.90 5.39 -34.97
C ILE A 19 -3.19 6.73 -35.63
N ARG A 20 -2.78 6.94 -36.88
CA ARG A 20 -3.11 8.15 -37.63
C ARG A 20 -4.58 8.23 -38.02
N PHE A 21 -5.20 7.09 -38.31
CA PHE A 21 -6.61 7.02 -38.66
C PHE A 21 -7.52 7.37 -37.47
N TYR A 22 -7.27 6.75 -36.31
CA TYR A 22 -8.06 7.02 -35.10
C TYR A 22 -7.62 8.26 -34.31
N ASP A 23 -6.40 8.75 -34.56
CA ASP A 23 -5.75 9.88 -33.87
C ASP A 23 -5.98 9.95 -32.34
N PRO A 24 -5.63 8.90 -31.56
CA PRO A 24 -5.95 8.86 -30.14
C PRO A 24 -5.18 9.91 -29.33
N ASP A 25 -5.87 10.64 -28.45
CA ASP A 25 -5.22 11.58 -27.51
C ASP A 25 -4.37 10.86 -26.45
N ILE A 26 -4.79 9.65 -26.07
CA ILE A 26 -4.15 8.87 -25.00
C ILE A 26 -3.79 7.48 -25.52
N LEU A 27 -2.51 7.14 -25.44
CA LEU A 27 -1.99 5.80 -25.62
C LEU A 27 -1.84 5.13 -24.25
N VAL A 28 -2.38 3.93 -24.10
CA VAL A 28 -2.41 3.21 -22.82
C VAL A 28 -1.67 1.89 -22.97
N GLY A 29 -1.01 1.45 -21.91
CA GLY A 29 -0.58 0.07 -21.79
C GLY A 29 -0.39 -0.31 -20.33
N TYR A 30 -0.55 -1.60 -20.01
CA TYR A 30 -0.40 -2.04 -18.62
C TYR A 30 1.03 -1.85 -18.14
N GLU A 31 2.01 -2.39 -18.88
CA GLU A 31 3.46 -2.25 -18.69
C GLU A 31 4.03 -1.78 -20.04
N ILE A 32 4.44 -0.51 -20.11
CA ILE A 32 4.84 0.12 -21.37
C ILE A 32 6.35 0.10 -21.60
N GLU A 33 7.14 -0.17 -20.58
CA GLU A 33 8.59 0.04 -20.59
C GLU A 33 9.33 -1.11 -21.28
N MET A 34 8.88 -2.35 -21.11
CA MET A 34 9.47 -3.54 -21.70
C MET A 34 8.48 -4.40 -22.50
N LEU A 35 7.18 -4.35 -22.19
CA LEU A 35 6.19 -5.26 -22.76
C LEU A 35 5.27 -4.63 -23.82
N SER A 36 5.40 -3.33 -24.11
CA SER A 36 4.51 -2.63 -25.05
C SER A 36 5.23 -1.49 -25.79
N TRP A 37 4.81 -0.24 -25.61
CA TRP A 37 5.22 0.90 -26.46
C TRP A 37 6.73 1.08 -26.60
N SER A 38 7.48 1.06 -25.50
CA SER A 38 8.94 1.20 -25.56
C SER A 38 9.61 0.04 -26.30
N TYR A 39 9.10 -1.19 -26.13
CA TYR A 39 9.60 -2.34 -26.89
C TYR A 39 9.43 -2.13 -28.41
N LEU A 40 8.25 -1.70 -28.83
CA LEU A 40 7.96 -1.44 -30.25
C LEU A 40 8.87 -0.35 -30.82
N ILE A 41 9.13 0.71 -30.06
CA ILE A 41 10.00 1.81 -30.49
C ILE A 41 11.46 1.36 -30.63
N HIS A 42 11.97 0.62 -29.64
CA HIS A 42 13.34 0.06 -29.72
C HIS A 42 13.47 -0.91 -30.89
N ARG A 43 12.45 -1.76 -31.11
CA ARG A 43 12.45 -2.74 -32.19
C ARG A 43 12.35 -2.08 -33.56
N GLY A 44 11.49 -1.06 -33.71
CA GLY A 44 11.41 -0.24 -34.91
C GLY A 44 12.75 0.42 -35.23
N HIS A 45 13.42 0.99 -34.23
CA HIS A 45 14.75 1.61 -34.42
C HIS A 45 15.77 0.63 -34.98
N LEU A 46 15.79 -0.62 -34.49
CA LEU A 46 16.67 -1.68 -35.03
C LEU A 46 16.35 -2.07 -36.48
N LEU A 47 15.10 -1.88 -36.93
CA LEU A 47 14.69 -2.08 -38.33
C LEU A 47 14.86 -0.81 -39.19
N GLY A 48 15.45 0.26 -38.65
CA GLY A 48 15.58 1.55 -39.35
C GLY A 48 14.28 2.36 -39.43
N ILE A 49 13.24 1.97 -38.67
CA ILE A 49 11.95 2.66 -38.62
C ILE A 49 11.92 3.56 -37.39
N ASN A 50 11.88 4.89 -37.59
CA ASN A 50 11.72 5.84 -36.49
C ASN A 50 10.27 5.90 -36.00
N LEU A 51 9.84 4.83 -35.32
CA LEU A 51 8.47 4.70 -34.83
C LEU A 51 8.10 5.82 -33.86
N TYR A 52 9.04 6.30 -33.03
CA TYR A 52 8.80 7.39 -32.10
C TYR A 52 8.27 8.66 -32.79
N SER A 53 8.94 9.08 -33.87
CA SER A 53 8.51 10.23 -34.66
C SER A 53 7.19 9.96 -35.38
N LEU A 54 7.04 8.77 -35.96
CA LEU A 54 5.84 8.38 -36.71
C LEU A 54 4.57 8.30 -35.86
N LEU A 55 4.69 7.98 -34.57
CA LEU A 55 3.59 7.94 -33.60
C LEU A 55 3.15 9.32 -33.14
N GLY A 56 4.02 10.33 -33.23
CA GLY A 56 3.72 11.71 -32.87
C GLY A 56 2.71 12.38 -33.80
N ARG A 57 2.08 13.47 -33.34
CA ARG A 57 1.24 14.33 -34.18
C ARG A 57 2.06 15.31 -35.04
N ILE A 58 3.33 15.55 -34.68
CA ILE A 58 4.24 16.43 -35.42
C ILE A 58 5.13 15.57 -36.34
N LYS A 59 5.14 15.89 -37.63
CA LYS A 59 6.02 15.26 -38.61
C LYS A 59 7.46 15.74 -38.40
N ASP A 60 8.43 14.85 -38.65
CA ASP A 60 9.87 15.17 -38.67
C ASP A 60 10.45 15.71 -37.35
N PHE A 61 9.85 15.35 -36.21
CA PHE A 61 10.44 15.65 -34.91
C PHE A 61 11.68 14.76 -34.69
N SER A 62 12.88 15.33 -34.88
CA SER A 62 14.15 14.70 -34.52
C SER A 62 14.56 15.14 -33.12
N ASP A 63 14.36 14.26 -32.13
CA ASP A 63 14.90 14.48 -30.80
C ASP A 63 16.28 13.80 -30.71
N MET A 64 17.34 14.57 -30.99
CA MET A 64 18.72 14.08 -30.87
C MET A 64 19.03 13.52 -29.47
N HIS A 65 18.35 14.02 -28.44
CA HIS A 65 18.54 13.59 -27.06
C HIS A 65 17.83 12.24 -26.80
N LEU A 66 16.71 11.99 -27.46
CA LEU A 66 16.03 10.69 -27.46
C LEU A 66 16.86 9.62 -28.20
N GLU A 67 17.41 9.94 -29.37
CA GLU A 67 18.27 9.00 -30.09
C GLU A 67 19.49 8.58 -29.26
N MET A 68 20.07 9.52 -28.51
CA MET A 68 21.17 9.23 -27.60
C MET A 68 20.72 8.35 -26.42
N LYS A 69 19.53 8.57 -25.84
CA LYS A 69 18.99 7.76 -24.74
C LYS A 69 18.57 6.35 -25.17
N LEU A 70 17.98 6.22 -26.35
CA LEU A 70 17.65 4.92 -26.96
C LEU A 70 18.93 4.09 -27.21
N LYS A 71 20.04 4.74 -27.61
CA LYS A 71 21.36 4.12 -27.72
C LYS A 71 21.96 3.70 -26.37
N LEU A 72 21.68 4.45 -25.30
CA LEU A 72 22.25 4.24 -23.96
C LEU A 72 21.41 3.32 -23.04
N ASN A 73 20.23 2.85 -23.47
CA ASN A 73 19.32 2.00 -22.68
C ASN A 73 19.02 2.58 -21.27
N GLU A 74 18.93 3.90 -21.13
CA GLU A 74 18.57 4.54 -19.86
C GLU A 74 17.05 4.53 -19.61
N GLU A 75 16.63 4.52 -18.34
CA GLU A 75 15.21 4.61 -17.96
C GLU A 75 14.59 5.90 -18.51
N PHE A 76 13.82 5.77 -19.59
CA PHE A 76 13.16 6.88 -20.27
C PHE A 76 11.66 6.90 -19.94
N GLN A 77 11.16 8.05 -19.49
CA GLN A 77 9.73 8.32 -19.52
C GLN A 77 9.32 8.55 -20.97
N LEU A 78 8.66 7.54 -21.56
CA LEU A 78 8.19 7.62 -22.93
C LEU A 78 7.23 8.80 -23.12
N LYS A 79 7.59 9.74 -24.01
CA LYS A 79 6.76 10.88 -24.39
C LYS A 79 6.52 10.83 -25.89
N VAL A 80 5.29 10.88 -26.35
CA VAL A 80 4.97 11.01 -27.78
C VAL A 80 4.38 12.39 -27.99
N VAL A 81 4.98 13.19 -28.87
CA VAL A 81 4.57 14.58 -29.03
C VAL A 81 3.13 14.67 -29.52
N GLY A 82 2.30 15.42 -28.80
CA GLY A 82 0.88 15.59 -29.08
C GLY A 82 -0.03 14.47 -28.53
N ARG A 83 0.52 13.45 -27.86
CA ARG A 83 -0.25 12.35 -27.23
C ARG A 83 0.20 12.08 -25.80
N ILE A 84 -0.73 11.68 -24.96
CA ILE A 84 -0.45 11.30 -23.57
C ILE A 84 -0.21 9.79 -23.52
N ILE A 85 0.82 9.35 -22.79
CA ILE A 85 1.08 7.92 -22.60
C ILE A 85 0.87 7.55 -21.14
N LEU A 86 0.03 6.56 -20.89
CA LEU A 86 -0.30 6.08 -19.56
C LEU A 86 0.26 4.67 -19.32
N ASN A 87 1.10 4.55 -18.30
CA ASN A 87 1.56 3.29 -17.75
C ASN A 87 0.63 2.86 -16.61
N VAL A 88 -0.26 1.91 -16.87
CA VAL A 88 -1.36 1.59 -15.96
C VAL A 88 -0.87 0.91 -14.68
N TRP A 89 0.12 0.02 -14.71
CA TRP A 89 0.59 -0.60 -13.46
C TRP A 89 1.18 0.45 -12.50
N ARG A 90 1.86 1.48 -13.03
CA ARG A 90 2.38 2.59 -12.22
C ARG A 90 1.25 3.42 -11.63
N ILE A 91 0.19 3.69 -12.41
CA ILE A 91 -1.01 4.37 -11.93
C ILE A 91 -1.66 3.59 -10.79
N MET A 92 -1.84 2.27 -10.97
CA MET A 92 -2.53 1.41 -10.00
C MET A 92 -1.83 1.35 -8.64
N ARG A 93 -0.52 1.64 -8.55
CA ARG A 93 0.21 1.79 -7.27
C ARG A 93 -0.29 2.94 -6.41
N HIS A 94 -0.81 3.98 -7.04
CA HIS A 94 -1.37 5.15 -6.36
C HIS A 94 -2.86 4.98 -6.07
N GLU A 95 -3.55 4.10 -6.81
CA GLU A 95 -4.98 3.82 -6.65
C GLU A 95 -5.27 2.77 -5.57
N VAL A 96 -4.50 1.68 -5.52
CA VAL A 96 -4.78 0.54 -4.63
C VAL A 96 -3.50 0.06 -3.96
N ALA A 97 -3.55 -0.19 -2.66
CA ALA A 97 -2.41 -0.65 -1.89
C ALA A 97 -2.26 -2.18 -1.92
N LEU A 98 -1.56 -2.72 -2.93
CA LEU A 98 -1.35 -4.18 -3.09
C LEU A 98 0.09 -4.63 -2.77
N MET A 99 0.25 -5.95 -2.56
CA MET A 99 1.54 -6.62 -2.40
C MET A 99 2.22 -6.91 -3.75
N SER A 100 1.42 -7.14 -4.79
CA SER A 100 1.83 -7.38 -6.18
C SER A 100 0.97 -6.50 -7.09
N TYR A 101 1.60 -5.91 -8.13
CA TYR A 101 0.92 -5.09 -9.14
C TYR A 101 0.94 -5.74 -10.52
N SER A 102 1.05 -7.08 -10.57
CA SER A 102 0.78 -7.84 -11.80
C SER A 102 -0.61 -7.53 -12.32
N PHE A 103 -0.80 -7.67 -13.63
CA PHE A 103 -2.11 -7.44 -14.27
C PHE A 103 -3.18 -8.32 -13.63
N GLU A 104 -2.86 -9.59 -13.39
CA GLU A 104 -3.76 -10.59 -12.85
C GLU A 104 -4.21 -10.25 -11.42
N ASN A 105 -3.31 -9.71 -10.59
CA ASN A 105 -3.65 -9.34 -9.22
C ASN A 105 -4.50 -8.08 -9.16
N VAL A 106 -4.14 -7.04 -9.93
CA VAL A 106 -4.90 -5.78 -9.99
C VAL A 106 -6.31 -6.03 -10.54
N LEU A 107 -6.43 -6.82 -11.61
CA LEU A 107 -7.72 -7.17 -12.20
C LEU A 107 -8.64 -7.88 -11.19
N TYR A 108 -8.10 -8.80 -10.40
CA TYR A 108 -8.87 -9.49 -9.37
C TYR A 108 -9.29 -8.57 -8.21
N HIS A 109 -8.41 -7.68 -7.75
CA HIS A 109 -8.73 -6.79 -6.64
C HIS A 109 -9.68 -5.65 -7.01
N ILE A 110 -9.72 -5.23 -8.27
CA ILE A 110 -10.56 -4.11 -8.74
C ILE A 110 -11.83 -4.61 -9.42
N LEU A 111 -11.74 -5.59 -10.33
CA LEU A 111 -12.87 -6.10 -11.12
C LEU A 111 -13.39 -7.46 -10.66
N HIS A 112 -12.81 -8.04 -9.61
CA HIS A 112 -13.17 -9.38 -9.09
C HIS A 112 -13.11 -10.49 -10.14
N THR A 113 -12.30 -10.30 -11.18
CA THR A 113 -12.17 -11.23 -12.30
C THR A 113 -10.80 -11.90 -12.24
N ARG A 114 -10.78 -13.24 -12.21
CA ARG A 114 -9.55 -14.03 -12.26
C ARG A 114 -9.20 -14.35 -13.70
N VAL A 115 -7.94 -14.14 -14.07
CA VAL A 115 -7.40 -14.45 -15.40
C VAL A 115 -6.13 -15.28 -15.27
N PRO A 116 -5.84 -16.18 -16.23
CA PRO A 116 -4.64 -16.99 -16.21
C PRO A 116 -3.39 -16.17 -16.61
N HIS A 117 -2.24 -16.61 -16.10
CA HIS A 117 -0.92 -16.10 -16.46
C HIS A 117 -0.09 -17.23 -17.06
N TYR A 118 0.51 -17.01 -18.23
CA TYR A 118 1.34 -18.00 -18.92
C TYR A 118 2.75 -17.47 -19.12
N SER A 119 3.72 -18.38 -19.15
CA SER A 119 5.12 -18.01 -19.40
C SER A 119 5.32 -17.54 -20.85
N PHE A 120 6.30 -16.68 -21.08
CA PHE A 120 6.66 -16.26 -22.44
C PHE A 120 7.06 -17.42 -23.36
N LYS A 121 7.64 -18.49 -22.77
CA LYS A 121 7.95 -19.73 -23.49
C LYS A 121 6.68 -20.39 -24.01
N THR A 122 5.70 -20.61 -23.14
CA THR A 122 4.39 -21.21 -23.49
C THR A 122 3.68 -20.42 -24.58
N LEU A 123 3.65 -19.08 -24.45
CA LEU A 123 3.00 -18.21 -25.45
C LEU A 123 3.69 -18.29 -26.82
N SER A 124 5.03 -18.40 -26.84
CA SER A 124 5.82 -18.57 -28.07
C SER A 124 5.59 -19.94 -28.71
N GLU A 125 5.53 -21.00 -27.90
CA GLU A 125 5.22 -22.36 -28.37
C GLU A 125 3.82 -22.41 -29.00
N TRP A 126 2.81 -21.84 -28.34
CA TRP A 126 1.46 -21.75 -28.89
C TRP A 126 1.39 -20.93 -30.18
N TRP A 127 2.16 -19.84 -30.27
CA TRP A 127 2.23 -19.03 -31.49
C TRP A 127 2.83 -19.81 -32.67
N ASN A 128 3.82 -20.66 -32.43
CA ASN A 128 4.49 -21.44 -33.47
C ASN A 128 3.80 -22.79 -33.77
N SER A 129 2.80 -23.17 -32.99
CA SER A 129 2.02 -24.40 -33.13
C SER A 129 0.86 -24.22 -34.13
N SER A 130 -0.26 -24.90 -33.87
CA SER A 130 -1.48 -24.93 -34.64
C SER A 130 -2.22 -23.59 -34.65
N PHE A 131 -3.11 -23.39 -35.63
CA PHE A 131 -3.99 -22.21 -35.68
C PHE A 131 -4.82 -22.04 -34.40
N ARG A 132 -5.26 -23.16 -33.80
CA ARG A 132 -6.00 -23.16 -32.53
C ARG A 132 -5.16 -22.55 -31.41
N ASP A 133 -3.90 -22.96 -31.28
CA ASP A 133 -3.00 -22.48 -30.22
C ASP A 133 -2.61 -21.01 -30.43
N ARG A 134 -2.40 -20.59 -31.69
CA ARG A 134 -2.22 -19.16 -32.04
C ARG A 134 -3.39 -18.31 -31.58
N MET A 135 -4.61 -18.79 -31.76
CA MET A 135 -5.81 -18.10 -31.31
C MET A 135 -5.86 -17.95 -29.78
N LEU A 136 -5.29 -18.90 -29.03
CA LEU A 136 -5.16 -18.78 -27.57
C LEU A 136 -4.19 -17.67 -27.18
N THR A 137 -3.05 -17.56 -27.86
CA THR A 137 -2.10 -16.46 -27.66
C THR A 137 -2.76 -15.12 -27.97
N LEU A 138 -3.56 -15.01 -29.04
CA LEU A 138 -4.31 -13.79 -29.36
C LEU A 138 -5.34 -13.48 -28.26
N LYS A 139 -6.16 -14.45 -27.84
CA LYS A 139 -7.15 -14.28 -26.77
C LYS A 139 -6.50 -13.83 -25.46
N TYR A 140 -5.31 -14.36 -25.14
CA TYR A 140 -4.54 -13.99 -23.95
C TYR A 140 -4.16 -12.51 -23.93
N TYR A 141 -3.71 -11.96 -25.07
CA TYR A 141 -3.37 -10.53 -25.19
C TYR A 141 -4.61 -9.65 -25.30
N LEU A 142 -5.65 -10.06 -26.03
CA LEU A 142 -6.92 -9.34 -26.09
C LEU A 142 -7.52 -9.15 -24.70
N THR A 143 -7.54 -10.21 -23.87
CA THR A 143 -8.00 -10.13 -22.48
C THR A 143 -7.22 -9.07 -21.67
N ARG A 144 -5.91 -8.92 -21.93
CA ARG A 144 -5.07 -7.92 -21.25
C ARG A 144 -5.33 -6.50 -21.73
N VAL A 145 -5.48 -6.30 -23.04
CA VAL A 145 -5.80 -4.99 -23.62
C VAL A 145 -7.17 -4.53 -23.15
N GLU A 146 -8.20 -5.36 -23.29
CA GLU A 146 -9.55 -5.05 -22.82
C GLU A 146 -9.60 -4.84 -21.30
N GLY A 147 -8.93 -5.71 -20.54
CA GLY A 147 -8.89 -5.59 -19.09
C GLY A 147 -8.20 -4.29 -18.63
N THR A 148 -7.18 -3.83 -19.35
CA THR A 148 -6.52 -2.55 -19.05
C THR A 148 -7.47 -1.37 -19.25
N VAL A 149 -8.28 -1.39 -20.32
CA VAL A 149 -9.30 -0.35 -20.56
C VAL A 149 -10.39 -0.42 -19.49
N LYS A 150 -10.93 -1.61 -19.21
CA LYS A 150 -11.96 -1.84 -18.18
C LYS A 150 -11.50 -1.38 -16.79
N LEU A 151 -10.22 -1.54 -16.46
CA LEU A 151 -9.65 -1.05 -15.20
C LEU A 151 -9.73 0.48 -15.09
N LEU A 152 -9.38 1.20 -16.16
CA LEU A 152 -9.44 2.67 -16.19
C LEU A 152 -10.87 3.19 -16.17
N GLU A 153 -11.79 2.52 -16.88
CA GLU A 153 -13.22 2.86 -16.89
C GLU A 153 -13.86 2.63 -15.52
N HIS A 154 -13.59 1.48 -14.88
CA HIS A 154 -14.16 1.14 -13.58
C HIS A 154 -13.74 2.12 -12.49
N LEU A 155 -12.50 2.62 -12.55
CA LEU A 155 -11.98 3.64 -11.62
C LEU A 155 -12.33 5.07 -12.00
N ASP A 156 -13.02 5.29 -13.14
CA ASP A 156 -13.23 6.61 -13.75
C ASP A 156 -11.94 7.45 -13.78
N PHE A 157 -10.82 6.81 -14.15
CA PHE A 157 -9.51 7.40 -13.97
C PHE A 157 -9.33 8.66 -14.83
N ILE A 158 -9.79 8.60 -16.08
CA ILE A 158 -9.71 9.73 -17.02
C ILE A 158 -10.65 10.85 -16.58
N GLY A 159 -11.92 10.55 -16.26
CA GLY A 159 -12.89 11.55 -15.83
C GLY A 159 -12.45 12.29 -14.57
N ARG A 160 -12.02 11.54 -13.54
CA ARG A 160 -11.48 12.12 -12.31
C ARG A 160 -10.22 12.96 -12.56
N THR A 161 -9.30 12.50 -13.41
CA THR A 161 -8.07 13.26 -13.70
C THR A 161 -8.36 14.55 -14.47
N SER A 162 -9.29 14.53 -15.42
CA SER A 162 -9.75 15.72 -16.15
C SER A 162 -10.43 16.74 -15.22
N GLU A 163 -11.23 16.25 -14.28
CA GLU A 163 -11.88 17.11 -13.28
C GLU A 163 -10.84 17.75 -12.36
N LEU A 164 -9.84 16.99 -11.88
CA LEU A 164 -8.74 17.54 -11.09
C LEU A 164 -7.89 18.54 -11.88
N ALA A 165 -7.66 18.31 -13.17
CA ALA A 165 -6.95 19.24 -14.04
C ALA A 165 -7.69 20.58 -14.13
N THR A 166 -9.01 20.53 -14.31
CA THR A 166 -9.89 21.70 -14.34
C THR A 166 -9.87 22.44 -13.00
N LEU A 167 -10.02 21.71 -11.89
CA LEU A 167 -10.03 22.26 -10.54
C LEU A 167 -8.71 22.97 -10.19
N PHE A 168 -7.57 22.37 -10.53
CA PHE A 168 -6.25 22.94 -10.23
C PHE A 168 -5.78 23.95 -11.28
N GLY A 169 -6.47 24.03 -12.42
CA GLY A 169 -6.06 24.79 -13.60
C GLY A 169 -4.70 24.34 -14.14
N ILE A 170 -4.45 23.05 -14.27
CA ILE A 170 -3.20 22.52 -14.84
C ILE A 170 -3.51 21.54 -15.98
N GLN A 171 -2.50 21.16 -16.77
CA GLN A 171 -2.72 20.20 -17.84
C GLN A 171 -3.03 18.80 -17.28
N PHE A 172 -3.78 17.99 -18.04
CA PHE A 172 -4.16 16.63 -17.65
C PHE A 172 -2.97 15.80 -17.15
N TYR A 173 -1.88 15.75 -17.93
CA TYR A 173 -0.72 14.95 -17.57
C TYR A 173 0.05 15.51 -16.37
N GLU A 174 -0.05 16.82 -16.08
CA GLU A 174 0.59 17.45 -14.92
C GLU A 174 -0.10 17.05 -13.61
N VAL A 175 -1.38 16.69 -13.65
CA VAL A 175 -2.07 16.08 -12.48
C VAL A 175 -1.35 14.80 -12.06
N LEU A 176 -0.86 14.01 -13.02
CA LEU A 176 -0.21 12.72 -12.77
C LEU A 176 1.29 12.86 -12.50
N SER A 177 1.97 13.72 -13.27
CA SER A 177 3.43 13.83 -13.27
C SER A 177 4.00 14.85 -12.28
N ARG A 178 3.20 15.84 -11.85
CA ARG A 178 3.66 16.92 -10.94
C ARG A 178 3.13 16.73 -9.52
N GLY A 179 3.98 17.10 -8.56
CA GLY A 179 3.69 17.01 -7.13
C GLY A 179 2.71 18.07 -6.63
N SER A 180 2.40 18.00 -5.34
CA SER A 180 1.44 18.87 -4.65
C SER A 180 1.77 20.36 -4.71
N GLN A 181 3.06 20.73 -4.65
CA GLN A 181 3.49 22.13 -4.68
C GLN A 181 3.04 22.86 -5.95
N PHE A 182 3.13 22.20 -7.11
CA PHE A 182 2.71 22.77 -8.39
C PHE A 182 1.21 23.09 -8.41
N ARG A 183 0.40 22.24 -7.76
CA ARG A 183 -1.05 22.40 -7.68
C ARG A 183 -1.42 23.59 -6.78
N VAL A 184 -0.75 23.74 -5.64
CA VAL A 184 -0.94 24.89 -4.73
C VAL A 184 -0.53 26.19 -5.41
N GLU A 185 0.64 26.22 -6.03
CA GLU A 185 1.17 27.41 -6.73
C GLU A 185 0.26 27.85 -7.87
N SER A 186 -0.24 26.90 -8.67
CA SER A 186 -1.19 27.16 -9.76
C SER A 186 -2.43 27.93 -9.28
N ILE A 187 -3.04 27.52 -8.17
CA ILE A 187 -4.24 28.18 -7.61
C ILE A 187 -3.84 29.51 -6.95
N MET A 188 -2.83 29.50 -6.08
CA MET A 188 -2.38 30.67 -5.33
C MET A 188 -1.99 31.83 -6.25
N LEU A 189 -1.24 31.57 -7.33
CA LEU A 189 -0.81 32.61 -8.27
C LEU A 189 -1.98 33.21 -9.05
N ARG A 190 -3.03 32.43 -9.38
CA ARG A 190 -4.24 32.98 -10.03
C ARG A 190 -5.01 33.91 -9.11
N MET A 191 -4.97 33.67 -7.80
CA MET A 191 -5.59 34.56 -6.82
C MET A 191 -4.71 35.79 -6.51
N ALA A 192 -3.39 35.61 -6.56
CA ALA A 192 -2.42 36.67 -6.28
C ALA A 192 -2.30 37.69 -7.42
N LYS A 193 -2.36 37.24 -8.68
CA LYS A 193 -2.14 38.08 -9.87
C LYS A 193 -3.13 39.26 -10.01
N PRO A 194 -4.46 39.10 -9.83
CA PRO A 194 -5.40 40.23 -9.88
C PRO A 194 -5.19 41.27 -8.76
N LYS A 195 -4.47 40.90 -7.70
CA LYS A 195 -4.14 41.76 -6.56
C LYS A 195 -2.74 42.39 -6.69
N ASN A 196 -2.11 42.28 -7.86
CA ASN A 196 -0.78 42.82 -8.17
C ASN A 196 0.35 42.32 -7.25
N TYR A 197 0.22 41.10 -6.72
CA TYR A 197 1.32 40.46 -5.99
C TYR A 197 2.35 39.86 -6.94
N ILE A 198 3.61 39.92 -6.51
CA ILE A 198 4.75 39.28 -7.18
C ILE A 198 5.23 38.14 -6.28
N ALA A 199 5.27 36.92 -6.81
CA ALA A 199 5.79 35.77 -6.09
C ALA A 199 7.31 35.73 -6.14
N VAL A 200 7.93 35.29 -5.04
CA VAL A 200 9.37 35.13 -4.93
C VAL A 200 9.78 33.78 -5.52
N SER A 201 10.87 33.76 -6.27
CA SER A 201 11.49 32.53 -6.81
C SER A 201 12.90 32.33 -6.23
N PRO A 202 13.03 31.80 -5.00
CA PRO A 202 14.31 31.60 -4.34
C PRO A 202 15.16 30.53 -5.03
N ASN A 203 16.47 30.78 -5.10
CA ASN A 203 17.45 29.80 -5.57
C ASN A 203 17.81 28.77 -4.47
N ILE A 204 18.64 27.77 -4.80
CA ILE A 204 19.03 26.70 -3.85
C ILE A 204 19.77 27.25 -2.63
N GLN A 205 20.65 28.25 -2.82
CA GLN A 205 21.45 28.83 -1.75
C GLN A 205 20.56 29.62 -0.76
N GLN A 206 19.63 30.43 -1.28
CA GLN A 206 18.66 31.18 -0.48
C GLN A 206 17.75 30.26 0.35
N ARG A 207 17.41 29.08 -0.16
CA ARG A 207 16.66 28.07 0.62
C ARG A 207 17.52 27.41 1.67
N ALA A 208 18.78 27.11 1.36
CA ALA A 208 19.71 26.49 2.29
C ALA A 208 20.09 27.43 3.46
N SER A 209 20.08 28.75 3.24
CA SER A 209 20.36 29.76 4.26
C SER A 209 19.16 30.05 5.18
N MET A 210 17.99 29.48 4.91
CA MET A 210 16.83 29.65 5.76
C MET A 210 17.07 29.04 7.14
N ARG A 211 16.35 29.55 8.14
CA ARG A 211 16.28 28.94 9.48
C ARG A 211 15.80 27.49 9.40
N ALA A 212 16.12 26.65 10.37
CA ALA A 212 15.46 25.36 10.51
C ALA A 212 14.04 25.53 11.09
N PRO A 213 13.04 24.73 10.70
CA PRO A 213 11.74 24.73 11.37
C PRO A 213 11.94 24.36 12.84
N SER A 214 11.30 25.09 13.73
CA SER A 214 11.48 24.93 15.18
C SER A 214 10.21 24.46 15.88
N SER A 215 9.05 24.63 15.25
CA SER A 215 7.78 24.19 15.80
C SER A 215 7.53 22.72 15.49
N LEU A 216 7.24 21.95 16.55
CA LEU A 216 6.84 20.54 16.44
C LEU A 216 5.36 20.40 16.80
N PRO A 217 4.60 19.60 16.04
CA PRO A 217 3.21 19.34 16.38
C PRO A 217 3.13 18.49 17.67
N LEU A 218 2.01 18.60 18.40
CA LEU A 218 1.83 17.84 19.63
C LEU A 218 1.48 16.39 19.32
N ILE A 219 2.28 15.45 19.82
CA ILE A 219 1.96 14.03 19.87
C ILE A 219 2.23 13.56 21.29
N MET A 220 1.17 13.35 22.06
CA MET A 220 1.27 12.88 23.44
C MET A 220 1.77 11.43 23.47
N GLU A 221 2.47 11.05 24.54
CA GLU A 221 2.70 9.63 24.80
C GLU A 221 1.35 9.00 25.15
N PRO A 222 0.87 7.96 24.43
CA PRO A 222 -0.36 7.31 24.82
C PRO A 222 -0.15 6.59 26.15
N GLN A 223 -1.19 6.56 26.98
CA GLN A 223 -1.25 5.58 28.06
C GLN A 223 -1.40 4.18 27.44
N SER A 224 -0.29 3.46 27.26
CA SER A 224 -0.24 2.19 26.55
C SER A 224 -0.90 1.06 27.33
N ARG A 225 -2.13 0.70 26.97
CA ARG A 225 -2.91 -0.39 27.57
C ARG A 225 -4.08 -0.79 26.68
N PHE A 226 -4.79 -1.81 27.13
CA PHE A 226 -6.13 -2.13 26.68
C PHE A 226 -7.17 -1.30 27.43
N TYR A 227 -8.18 -0.86 26.68
CA TYR A 227 -9.33 -0.12 27.16
C TYR A 227 -10.59 -0.91 26.83
N GLU A 228 -11.26 -1.40 27.86
CA GLU A 228 -12.58 -2.00 27.77
C GLU A 228 -13.68 -0.93 27.74
N ASP A 229 -13.49 0.13 28.53
CA ASP A 229 -14.36 1.30 28.58
C ASP A 229 -14.32 2.11 27.27
N PRO A 230 -15.38 2.88 26.96
CA PRO A 230 -15.41 3.72 25.77
C PRO A 230 -14.30 4.79 25.76
N VAL A 231 -13.60 4.89 24.64
CA VAL A 231 -12.64 5.98 24.34
C VAL A 231 -13.19 6.83 23.21
N ILE A 232 -13.57 8.06 23.52
CA ILE A 232 -14.06 9.05 22.57
C ILE A 232 -12.87 9.54 21.74
N VAL A 233 -13.06 9.65 20.41
CA VAL A 233 -12.10 10.26 19.50
C VAL A 233 -12.69 11.55 18.95
N LEU A 234 -12.07 12.67 19.33
CA LEU A 234 -12.39 14.01 18.87
C LEU A 234 -11.31 14.48 17.92
N ASP A 235 -11.68 15.10 16.80
CA ASP A 235 -10.75 15.52 15.74
C ASP A 235 -11.09 16.92 15.21
N PHE A 236 -10.08 17.77 15.04
CA PHE A 236 -10.26 19.12 14.50
C PHE A 236 -10.47 19.07 12.99
N GLN A 237 -11.57 19.68 12.52
CA GLN A 237 -11.87 19.71 11.09
C GLN A 237 -10.88 20.62 10.35
N SER A 238 -10.04 20.00 9.52
CA SER A 238 -9.04 20.73 8.71
C SER A 238 -8.19 21.66 9.57
N LEU A 239 -7.55 21.13 10.63
CA LEU A 239 -6.84 21.91 11.65
C LEU A 239 -5.96 23.03 11.06
N TYR A 240 -4.96 22.69 10.25
CA TYR A 240 -4.02 23.68 9.71
C TYR A 240 -4.67 24.70 8.76
N PRO A 241 -5.53 24.31 7.80
CA PRO A 241 -6.33 25.27 7.06
C PRO A 241 -7.13 26.24 7.94
N SER A 242 -7.77 25.72 9.00
CA SER A 242 -8.56 26.53 9.92
C SER A 242 -7.69 27.50 10.73
N MET A 243 -6.47 27.11 11.13
CA MET A 243 -5.51 28.02 11.76
C MET A 243 -5.07 29.14 10.81
N ILE A 244 -4.80 28.81 9.55
CA ILE A 244 -4.42 29.80 8.54
C ILE A 244 -5.53 30.84 8.35
N ILE A 245 -6.78 30.40 8.25
CA ILE A 245 -7.93 31.29 8.08
C ILE A 245 -8.17 32.13 9.34
N ALA A 246 -8.31 31.49 10.50
CA ALA A 246 -8.73 32.15 11.73
C ALA A 246 -7.75 33.23 12.21
N TYR A 247 -6.45 33.01 12.00
CA TYR A 247 -5.38 33.93 12.44
C TYR A 247 -4.73 34.67 11.26
N ASN A 248 -5.34 34.66 10.06
CA ASN A 248 -4.85 35.39 8.89
C ASN A 248 -3.37 35.12 8.54
N TYR A 249 -2.88 33.89 8.72
CA TYR A 249 -1.46 33.55 8.48
C TYR A 249 -1.16 33.45 6.98
N CYS A 250 -0.34 34.36 6.46
CA CYS A 250 0.02 34.36 5.05
C CYS A 250 1.40 34.98 4.82
N PHE A 251 2.03 34.66 3.69
CA PHE A 251 3.21 35.38 3.19
C PHE A 251 2.97 36.89 3.13
N SER A 252 1.77 37.32 2.74
CA SER A 252 1.44 38.73 2.51
C SER A 252 1.02 39.50 3.77
N THR A 253 0.92 38.84 4.92
CA THR A 253 0.46 39.40 6.20
C THR A 253 1.49 39.23 7.33
N CYS A 254 2.51 38.39 7.12
CA CYS A 254 3.60 38.19 8.08
C CYS A 254 4.64 39.31 7.98
N LEU A 255 5.01 39.85 9.13
CA LEU A 255 6.02 40.90 9.28
C LEU A 255 7.36 40.36 9.79
N GLY A 256 7.52 39.03 9.89
CA GLY A 256 8.71 38.39 10.45
C GLY A 256 8.64 38.21 11.97
N LEU A 257 9.78 37.93 12.61
CA LEU A 257 9.87 37.63 14.03
C LEU A 257 9.91 38.90 14.89
N HIS A 258 9.16 38.92 16.00
CA HIS A 258 9.07 40.08 16.88
C HIS A 258 10.44 40.57 17.39
N GLN A 259 11.40 39.66 17.51
CA GLN A 259 12.76 39.91 18.00
C GLN A 259 13.54 40.84 17.08
N HIS A 260 13.32 40.73 15.77
CA HIS A 260 14.12 41.44 14.77
C HIS A 260 13.46 42.73 14.28
N LEU A 261 12.16 42.92 14.55
CA LEU A 261 11.35 44.02 14.01
C LEU A 261 11.80 45.42 14.42
N LEU A 262 12.50 45.56 15.55
CA LEU A 262 12.93 46.86 16.08
C LEU A 262 14.46 47.03 16.07
N GLU A 263 15.21 45.98 15.71
CA GLU A 263 16.66 45.94 15.83
C GLU A 263 17.38 46.19 14.49
N LYS A 264 16.70 45.95 13.36
CA LYS A 264 17.30 46.02 12.02
C LYS A 264 16.34 46.66 11.02
N ASP A 265 16.90 47.48 10.13
CA ASP A 265 16.17 48.04 9.00
C ASP A 265 15.75 46.93 8.00
N GLU A 266 16.60 45.92 7.81
CA GLU A 266 16.35 44.77 6.95
C GLU A 266 16.42 43.46 7.76
N ILE A 267 15.32 42.69 7.76
CA ILE A 267 15.22 41.41 8.47
C ILE A 267 15.19 40.24 7.50
N THR A 268 15.73 39.09 7.92
CA THR A 268 15.55 37.84 7.19
C THR A 268 14.10 37.38 7.30
N PHE A 269 13.48 37.08 6.16
CA PHE A 269 12.09 36.62 6.06
C PHE A 269 11.99 35.49 5.03
N GLY A 270 11.73 34.27 5.50
CA GLY A 270 11.72 33.10 4.63
C GLY A 270 13.07 32.94 3.89
N CYS A 271 13.03 32.94 2.56
CA CYS A 271 14.22 32.89 1.69
C CYS A 271 14.78 34.25 1.28
N THR A 272 14.18 35.34 1.76
CA THR A 272 14.50 36.71 1.32
C THR A 272 14.77 37.60 2.51
N SER A 273 14.92 38.89 2.23
CA SER A 273 14.84 39.94 3.21
C SER A 273 13.50 40.67 3.14
N LEU A 274 13.15 41.34 4.23
CA LEU A 274 11.98 42.20 4.36
C LEU A 274 12.42 43.48 5.06
N PHE A 275 12.04 44.63 4.47
CA PHE A 275 12.21 45.95 5.07
C PHE A 275 10.86 46.40 5.61
N ILE A 276 10.83 46.91 6.85
CA ILE A 276 9.61 47.41 7.49
C ILE A 276 9.89 48.79 8.06
N ASP A 277 9.14 49.80 7.62
CA ASP A 277 9.24 51.14 8.18
C ASP A 277 8.71 51.13 9.63
N PRO A 278 9.52 51.52 10.64
CA PRO A 278 9.08 51.60 12.04
C PRO A 278 7.85 52.48 12.25
N LYS A 279 7.64 53.52 11.41
CA LYS A 279 6.47 54.40 11.49
C LYS A 279 5.19 53.67 11.06
N GLU A 280 5.27 52.84 10.03
CA GLU A 280 4.15 52.02 9.58
C GLU A 280 3.82 50.94 10.61
N LEU A 281 4.84 50.31 11.20
CA LEU A 281 4.67 49.34 12.28
C LEU A 281 3.98 49.96 13.49
N TYR A 282 4.38 51.17 13.90
CA TYR A 282 3.75 51.88 15.01
C TYR A 282 2.29 52.25 14.73
N ARG A 283 1.97 52.67 13.49
CA ARG A 283 0.58 52.95 13.07
C ARG A 283 -0.30 51.69 13.10
N ALA A 284 0.27 50.53 12.77
CA ALA A 284 -0.46 49.27 12.74
C ALA A 284 -0.58 48.58 14.11
N LYS A 285 0.01 49.12 15.19
CA LYS A 285 0.18 48.43 16.49
C LYS A 285 -1.07 47.76 17.06
N GLU A 286 -2.25 48.36 16.89
CA GLU A 286 -3.53 47.86 17.42
C GLU A 286 -4.12 46.71 16.59
N HIS A 287 -3.59 46.52 15.39
CA HIS A 287 -3.99 45.53 14.39
C HIS A 287 -2.93 44.43 14.20
N LEU A 288 -1.96 44.34 15.11
CA LEU A 288 -0.93 43.30 15.10
C LEU A 288 -1.26 42.19 16.10
N HIS A 289 -0.92 40.97 15.74
CA HIS A 289 -0.94 39.84 16.67
C HIS A 289 0.31 38.97 16.48
N ILE A 290 0.71 38.30 17.55
CA ILE A 290 1.93 37.51 17.60
C ILE A 290 1.55 36.03 17.71
N SER A 291 2.10 35.20 16.83
CA SER A 291 1.94 33.75 16.91
C SER A 291 2.77 33.17 18.08
N PRO A 292 2.46 31.95 18.55
CA PRO A 292 3.26 31.30 19.59
C PRO A 292 4.71 31.01 19.16
N ALA A 293 4.97 30.97 17.85
CA ALA A 293 6.32 30.89 17.29
C ALA A 293 7.07 32.23 17.30
N GLY A 294 6.41 33.32 17.71
CA GLY A 294 6.99 34.67 17.79
C GLY A 294 6.94 35.47 16.50
N ALA A 295 6.27 34.98 15.45
CA ALA A 295 6.08 35.73 14.22
C ALA A 295 4.90 36.71 14.36
N VAL A 296 5.06 37.92 13.83
CA VAL A 296 4.07 38.99 13.90
C VAL A 296 3.27 39.01 12.60
N PHE A 297 1.95 39.18 12.73
CA PHE A 297 1.02 39.24 11.61
C PHE A 297 0.08 40.42 11.76
N VAL A 298 -0.31 41.02 10.63
CA VAL A 298 -1.42 41.99 10.57
C VAL A 298 -2.76 41.25 10.57
N ASP A 299 -3.77 41.86 11.19
CA ASP A 299 -5.14 41.37 11.13
C ASP A 299 -5.77 41.53 9.73
N SER A 300 -6.96 40.95 9.56
CA SER A 300 -7.70 40.98 8.30
C SER A 300 -8.29 42.36 7.97
N SER A 301 -8.34 43.29 8.93
CA SER A 301 -8.85 44.65 8.74
C SER A 301 -7.85 45.52 7.98
N ILE A 302 -6.55 45.32 8.20
CA ILE A 302 -5.50 45.94 7.39
C ILE A 302 -5.38 45.21 6.05
N ARG A 303 -5.21 43.88 6.09
CA ARG A 303 -4.97 43.08 4.88
C ARG A 303 -5.40 41.64 5.08
N ARG A 304 -6.35 41.19 4.27
CA ARG A 304 -6.67 39.77 4.15
C ARG A 304 -5.62 39.04 3.32
N GLY A 305 -5.00 38.01 3.90
CA GLY A 305 -3.98 37.21 3.23
C GLY A 305 -4.51 36.38 2.06
N ILE A 306 -3.63 36.07 1.10
CA ILE A 306 -3.96 35.20 -0.05
C ILE A 306 -4.26 33.76 0.38
N LEU A 307 -3.47 33.20 1.29
CA LEU A 307 -3.67 31.82 1.78
C LEU A 307 -4.98 31.66 2.56
N PRO A 308 -5.33 32.54 3.52
CA PRO A 308 -6.65 32.57 4.15
C PRO A 308 -7.79 32.61 3.14
N LEU A 309 -7.76 33.55 2.19
CA LEU A 309 -8.79 33.70 1.17
C LEU A 309 -8.94 32.42 0.32
N MET A 310 -7.82 31.88 -0.16
CA MET A 310 -7.79 30.65 -0.96
C MET A 310 -8.39 29.45 -0.21
N LEU A 311 -7.99 29.26 1.05
CA LEU A 311 -8.44 28.11 1.84
C LEU A 311 -9.92 28.22 2.23
N GLU A 312 -10.40 29.43 2.51
CA GLU A 312 -11.81 29.69 2.79
C GLU A 312 -12.68 29.33 1.57
N GLU A 313 -12.35 29.84 0.38
CA GLU A 313 -13.06 29.50 -0.87
C GLU A 313 -13.02 27.98 -1.15
N ILE A 314 -11.87 27.33 -0.94
CA ILE A 314 -11.72 25.88 -1.12
C ILE A 314 -12.61 25.10 -0.15
N LEU A 315 -12.65 25.48 1.13
CA LEU A 315 -13.43 24.78 2.16
C LEU A 315 -14.93 25.00 1.95
N GLU A 316 -15.36 26.22 1.62
CA GLU A 316 -16.75 26.55 1.31
C GLU A 316 -17.24 25.83 0.06
N THR A 317 -16.45 25.87 -1.03
CA THR A 317 -16.74 25.13 -2.26
C THR A 317 -16.85 23.63 -1.97
N ARG A 318 -15.98 23.10 -1.12
CA ARG A 318 -16.03 21.69 -0.74
C ARG A 318 -17.31 21.35 0.02
N LEU A 319 -17.78 22.22 0.92
CA LEU A 319 -19.06 22.05 1.60
C LEU A 319 -20.23 22.07 0.61
N MET A 320 -20.23 23.01 -0.34
CA MET A 320 -21.23 23.09 -1.41
C MET A 320 -21.26 21.80 -2.24
N VAL A 321 -20.10 21.31 -2.67
CA VAL A 321 -19.97 20.06 -3.44
C VAL A 321 -20.51 18.88 -2.64
N LYS A 322 -20.14 18.74 -1.36
CA LYS A 322 -20.66 17.66 -0.51
C LYS A 322 -22.18 17.72 -0.30
N ASN A 323 -22.75 18.93 -0.20
CA ASN A 323 -24.20 19.10 -0.12
C ASN A 323 -24.88 18.72 -1.44
N SER A 324 -24.28 19.07 -2.58
CA SER A 324 -24.74 18.64 -3.90
C SER A 324 -24.70 17.11 -4.06
N MET A 325 -23.63 16.45 -3.61
CA MET A 325 -23.52 14.98 -3.61
C MET A 325 -24.64 14.31 -2.82
N ARG A 326 -25.05 14.90 -1.68
CA ARG A 326 -26.15 14.37 -0.86
C ARG A 326 -27.50 14.47 -1.57
N ARG A 327 -27.73 15.54 -2.36
CA ARG A 327 -28.97 15.75 -3.13
C ARG A 327 -29.04 14.85 -4.36
N HIS A 328 -27.92 14.62 -5.03
CA HIS A 328 -27.86 13.91 -6.32
C HIS A 328 -27.27 12.50 -6.23
N LYS A 329 -27.59 11.74 -5.16
CA LYS A 329 -27.08 10.37 -4.98
C LYS A 329 -27.49 9.39 -6.08
N SER A 330 -28.62 9.62 -6.74
CA SER A 330 -29.15 8.74 -7.79
C SER A 330 -28.40 8.85 -9.12
N ASN A 331 -27.79 10.00 -9.41
CA ASN A 331 -27.03 10.20 -10.65
C ASN A 331 -25.56 9.78 -10.44
N LYS A 332 -25.23 8.55 -10.85
CA LYS A 332 -23.89 7.97 -10.67
C LYS A 332 -22.77 8.81 -11.29
N LEU A 333 -22.97 9.28 -12.53
CA LEU A 333 -21.95 10.07 -13.24
C LEU A 333 -21.69 11.40 -12.54
N LEU A 334 -22.76 12.13 -12.19
CA LEU A 334 -22.63 13.39 -11.46
C LEU A 334 -22.00 13.17 -10.09
N TYR A 335 -22.35 12.09 -9.40
CA TYR A 335 -21.76 11.75 -8.11
C TYR A 335 -20.25 11.51 -8.21
N GLN A 336 -19.78 10.79 -9.24
CA GLN A 336 -18.35 10.55 -9.47
C GLN A 336 -17.58 11.85 -9.69
N ILE A 337 -18.11 12.76 -10.52
CA ILE A 337 -17.51 14.09 -10.76
C ILE A 337 -17.44 14.90 -9.47
N LEU A 338 -18.52 14.92 -8.69
CA LEU A 338 -18.56 15.66 -7.43
C LEU A 338 -17.64 15.04 -6.36
N ASP A 339 -17.48 13.72 -6.34
CA ASP A 339 -16.54 13.06 -5.44
C ASP A 339 -15.08 13.37 -5.82
N ALA A 340 -14.75 13.34 -7.11
CA ALA A 340 -13.46 13.80 -7.62
C ALA A 340 -13.15 15.23 -7.17
N ARG A 341 -14.12 16.16 -7.32
CA ARG A 341 -14.01 17.55 -6.88
C ARG A 341 -13.75 17.65 -5.37
N GLN A 342 -14.54 16.99 -4.53
CA GLN A 342 -14.38 17.12 -3.08
C GLN A 342 -13.06 16.54 -2.58
N LEU A 343 -12.58 15.45 -3.21
CA LEU A 343 -11.26 14.87 -2.93
C LEU A 343 -10.13 15.80 -3.37
N GLY A 344 -10.25 16.41 -4.55
CA GLY A 344 -9.30 17.41 -5.04
C GLY A 344 -9.19 18.62 -4.10
N LEU A 345 -10.33 19.19 -3.70
CA LEU A 345 -10.40 20.31 -2.75
C LEU A 345 -9.81 19.93 -1.39
N LYS A 346 -10.12 18.72 -0.88
CA LYS A 346 -9.53 18.20 0.37
C LYS A 346 -8.01 18.10 0.27
N LEU A 347 -7.51 17.59 -0.87
CA LEU A 347 -6.08 17.43 -1.09
C LEU A 347 -5.38 18.78 -1.05
N ILE A 348 -5.86 19.77 -1.80
CA ILE A 348 -5.26 21.11 -1.84
C ILE A 348 -5.22 21.73 -0.46
N ALA A 349 -6.34 21.74 0.27
CA ALA A 349 -6.40 22.28 1.63
C ALA A 349 -5.32 21.66 2.53
N ASN A 350 -5.15 20.33 2.48
CA ASN A 350 -4.17 19.63 3.30
C ASN A 350 -2.71 19.91 2.89
N VAL A 351 -2.44 20.10 1.59
CA VAL A 351 -1.06 20.33 1.11
C VAL A 351 -0.65 21.81 1.15
N THR A 352 -1.59 22.75 1.27
CA THR A 352 -1.29 24.19 1.32
C THR A 352 -0.34 24.56 2.46
N TYR A 353 -0.55 24.04 3.66
CA TYR A 353 0.39 24.26 4.77
C TYR A 353 1.79 23.72 4.41
N GLY A 354 1.86 22.50 3.87
CA GLY A 354 3.13 21.87 3.48
C GLY A 354 3.91 22.63 2.40
N TYR A 355 3.24 23.48 1.60
CA TYR A 355 3.90 24.39 0.66
C TYR A 355 4.71 25.48 1.39
N THR A 356 4.17 26.01 2.50
CA THR A 356 4.84 27.04 3.30
C THR A 356 6.06 26.49 4.06
N SER A 357 6.03 25.23 4.51
CA SER A 357 7.07 24.63 5.35
C SER A 357 8.10 23.77 4.59
N ALA A 358 8.16 23.86 3.25
CA ALA A 358 8.95 22.96 2.42
C ALA A 358 10.45 23.34 2.34
N ASN A 359 11.22 23.10 3.41
CA ASN A 359 12.61 23.59 3.48
C ASN A 359 13.61 22.91 2.53
N PHE A 360 13.41 21.64 2.17
CA PHE A 360 14.38 20.91 1.32
C PHE A 360 14.17 21.15 -0.17
N SER A 361 12.92 21.15 -0.62
CA SER A 361 12.55 21.17 -2.05
C SER A 361 11.43 22.18 -2.37
N GLY A 362 11.13 23.09 -1.45
CA GLY A 362 10.10 24.11 -1.62
C GLY A 362 10.43 25.09 -2.73
N ARG A 363 9.38 25.57 -3.41
CA ARG A 363 9.50 26.63 -4.41
C ARG A 363 9.40 28.03 -3.80
N MET A 364 8.59 28.22 -2.76
CA MET A 364 8.48 29.50 -2.02
C MET A 364 8.25 29.23 -0.52
N PRO A 365 9.21 28.59 0.19
CA PRO A 365 9.03 28.28 1.61
C PRO A 365 9.19 29.53 2.50
N CYS A 366 8.46 29.55 3.62
CA CYS A 366 8.53 30.59 4.66
C CYS A 366 8.27 29.93 6.02
N ILE A 367 9.32 29.82 6.83
CA ILE A 367 9.27 29.10 8.11
C ILE A 367 8.46 29.86 9.13
N GLU A 368 8.49 31.19 9.08
CA GLU A 368 7.73 32.07 9.97
C GLU A 368 6.23 31.74 9.87
N VAL A 369 5.73 31.57 8.64
CA VAL A 369 4.34 31.14 8.39
C VAL A 369 4.15 29.68 8.81
N GLY A 370 5.03 28.77 8.37
CA GLY A 370 4.91 27.33 8.66
C GLY A 370 4.90 27.01 10.17
N ASP A 371 5.88 27.53 10.91
CA ASP A 371 6.00 27.35 12.36
C ASP A 371 4.82 27.99 13.10
N SER A 372 4.30 29.13 12.62
CA SER A 372 3.12 29.78 13.22
C SER A 372 1.87 28.90 13.11
N VAL A 373 1.68 28.21 11.97
CA VAL A 373 0.56 27.28 11.78
C VAL A 373 0.68 26.09 12.73
N VAL A 374 1.87 25.47 12.81
CA VAL A 374 2.10 24.28 13.67
C VAL A 374 1.98 24.63 15.15
N SER A 375 2.64 25.70 15.58
CA SER A 375 2.63 26.15 16.98
C SER A 375 1.24 26.54 17.44
N LYS A 376 0.45 27.22 16.60
CA LYS A 376 -0.94 27.55 16.91
C LYS A 376 -1.85 26.32 16.94
N GLY A 377 -1.64 25.35 16.04
CA GLY A 377 -2.34 24.07 16.10
C GLY A 377 -2.06 23.30 17.39
N ARG A 378 -0.79 23.28 17.81
CA ARG A 378 -0.37 22.71 19.11
C ARG A 378 -1.02 23.43 20.30
N GLU A 379 -0.95 24.76 20.36
CA GLU A 379 -1.57 25.55 21.42
C GLU A 379 -3.08 25.27 21.51
N THR A 380 -3.75 25.19 20.36
CA THR A 380 -5.19 24.90 20.27
C THR A 380 -5.54 23.54 20.87
N LEU A 381 -4.74 22.50 20.56
CA LEU A 381 -4.94 21.16 21.13
C LEU A 381 -4.63 21.15 22.63
N GLU A 382 -3.56 21.80 23.08
CA GLU A 382 -3.23 21.92 24.52
C GLU A 382 -4.34 22.64 25.31
N ARG A 383 -4.94 23.70 24.73
CA ARG A 383 -6.09 24.39 25.32
C ARG A 383 -7.32 23.48 25.40
N ALA A 384 -7.62 22.72 24.36
CA ALA A 384 -8.72 21.76 24.35
C ALA A 384 -8.54 20.68 25.43
N ILE A 385 -7.34 20.12 25.57
CA ILE A 385 -6.99 19.15 26.62
C ILE A 385 -7.21 19.76 28.01
N LYS A 386 -6.66 20.96 28.26
CA LYS A 386 -6.83 21.66 29.55
C LYS A 386 -8.29 21.92 29.87
N LEU A 387 -9.11 22.28 28.87
CA LEU A 387 -10.55 22.49 29.06
C LEU A 387 -11.26 21.19 29.47
N VAL A 388 -10.93 20.06 28.84
CA VAL A 388 -11.46 18.75 29.19
C VAL A 388 -11.07 18.34 30.60
N GLU A 389 -9.78 18.44 30.94
CA GLU A 389 -9.28 18.04 32.26
C GLU A 389 -9.80 18.94 33.40
N LYS A 390 -9.98 20.25 33.16
CA LYS A 390 -10.51 21.19 34.14
C LYS A 390 -12.00 20.96 34.43
N THR A 391 -12.76 20.46 33.46
CA THR A 391 -14.22 20.40 33.54
C THR A 391 -14.70 19.10 34.21
N LYS A 392 -14.71 19.11 35.56
CA LYS A 392 -15.06 17.94 36.39
C LYS A 392 -16.42 17.30 36.08
N LYS A 393 -17.40 18.05 35.57
CA LYS A 393 -18.75 17.55 35.24
C LYS A 393 -18.73 16.37 34.26
N TRP A 394 -17.73 16.32 33.37
CA TRP A 394 -17.63 15.26 32.39
C TRP A 394 -17.06 13.96 32.97
N GLY A 395 -16.27 14.02 34.05
CA GLY A 395 -15.69 12.83 34.68
C GLY A 395 -14.93 11.95 33.70
N VAL A 396 -14.06 12.55 32.89
CA VAL A 396 -13.29 11.89 31.82
C VAL A 396 -11.79 12.18 31.95
N GLU A 397 -10.97 11.42 31.24
CA GLU A 397 -9.52 11.53 31.23
C GLU A 397 -8.98 11.54 29.79
N VAL A 398 -8.08 12.46 29.46
CA VAL A 398 -7.40 12.45 28.16
C VAL A 398 -6.26 11.43 28.20
N VAL A 399 -6.32 10.41 27.34
CA VAL A 399 -5.37 9.28 27.36
C VAL A 399 -4.37 9.29 26.20
N TYR A 400 -4.66 10.06 25.15
CA TYR A 400 -3.78 10.24 23.99
C TYR A 400 -4.18 11.48 23.19
N GLY A 401 -3.23 12.04 22.44
CA GLY A 401 -3.43 13.13 21.49
C GLY A 401 -2.44 13.00 20.33
N ASP A 402 -2.96 13.09 19.10
CA ASP A 402 -2.18 12.91 17.87
C ASP A 402 -2.47 14.08 16.93
N THR A 403 -1.64 15.12 17.03
CA THR A 403 -1.65 16.35 16.22
C THR A 403 -2.94 17.18 16.20
N ASP A 404 -4.01 16.62 15.65
CA ASP A 404 -5.34 17.20 15.43
C ASP A 404 -6.44 16.45 16.21
N SER A 405 -6.12 15.29 16.78
CA SER A 405 -7.06 14.46 17.50
C SER A 405 -6.75 14.33 18.99
N MET A 406 -7.80 14.15 19.79
CA MET A 406 -7.77 13.96 21.24
C MET A 406 -8.61 12.74 21.63
N PHE A 407 -8.05 11.85 22.45
CA PHE A 407 -8.67 10.60 22.87
C PHE A 407 -9.04 10.70 24.34
N VAL A 408 -10.33 10.53 24.63
CA VAL A 408 -10.91 10.82 25.94
C VAL A 408 -11.59 9.56 26.49
N LEU A 409 -11.03 9.01 27.56
CA LEU A 409 -11.53 7.83 28.25
C LEU A 409 -12.74 8.17 29.14
N CYS A 410 -13.81 7.39 28.98
CA CYS A 410 -15.03 7.46 29.77
C CYS A 410 -15.15 6.24 30.68
N ARG A 411 -14.48 6.25 31.84
CA ARG A 411 -14.44 5.10 32.76
C ARG A 411 -15.83 4.74 33.28
N GLY A 412 -16.22 3.47 33.16
CA GLY A 412 -17.50 2.94 33.67
C GLY A 412 -18.74 3.54 33.01
N LYS A 413 -18.62 4.20 31.84
CA LYS A 413 -19.75 4.78 31.12
C LYS A 413 -20.21 3.90 29.98
N SER A 414 -21.49 3.99 29.64
CA SER A 414 -22.03 3.36 28.45
C SER A 414 -21.56 4.07 27.17
N ARG A 415 -21.62 3.37 26.04
CA ARG A 415 -21.34 3.95 24.72
C ARG A 415 -22.24 5.15 24.41
N GLN A 416 -23.52 5.08 24.76
CA GLN A 416 -24.48 6.17 24.52
C GLN A 416 -24.10 7.45 25.28
N GLU A 417 -23.71 7.31 26.56
CA GLU A 417 -23.20 8.42 27.36
C GLU A 417 -21.90 8.99 26.79
N ALA A 418 -21.00 8.12 26.31
CA ALA A 418 -19.75 8.56 25.68
C ALA A 418 -20.00 9.43 24.43
N PHE A 419 -20.99 9.08 23.60
CA PHE A 419 -21.38 9.93 22.46
C PHE A 419 -21.94 11.29 22.92
N LYS A 420 -22.78 11.31 23.95
CA LYS A 420 -23.34 12.55 24.51
C LYS A 420 -22.22 13.46 25.06
N ILE A 421 -21.34 12.91 25.88
CA ILE A 421 -20.20 13.64 26.47
C ILE A 421 -19.25 14.12 25.36
N GLY A 422 -18.97 13.27 24.37
CA GLY A 422 -18.13 13.65 23.23
C GLY A 422 -18.70 14.84 22.47
N GLN A 423 -20.02 14.90 22.28
CA GLN A 423 -20.67 16.02 21.64
C GLN A 423 -20.61 17.29 22.50
N GLU A 424 -20.85 17.19 23.81
CA GLU A 424 -20.72 18.32 24.73
C GLU A 424 -19.29 18.90 24.75
N ILE A 425 -18.27 18.05 24.73
CA ILE A 425 -16.86 18.48 24.64
C ILE A 425 -16.60 19.16 23.30
N ALA A 426 -17.05 18.55 22.19
CA ALA A 426 -16.87 19.11 20.85
C ALA A 426 -17.46 20.52 20.73
N ASP A 427 -18.66 20.73 21.28
CA ASP A 427 -19.34 22.02 21.24
C ASP A 427 -18.66 23.06 22.14
N ALA A 428 -18.27 22.67 23.36
CA ALA A 428 -17.56 23.56 24.29
C ALA A 428 -16.19 24.01 23.75
N VAL A 429 -15.39 23.08 23.20
CA VAL A 429 -14.09 23.42 22.59
C VAL A 429 -14.28 24.27 21.34
N THR A 430 -15.29 23.98 20.52
CA THR A 430 -15.59 24.79 19.33
C THR A 430 -15.97 26.22 19.71
N LEU A 431 -16.73 26.41 20.79
CA LEU A 431 -17.11 27.75 21.28
C LEU A 431 -15.93 28.56 21.82
N ASP A 432 -14.91 27.90 22.39
CA ASP A 432 -13.69 28.54 22.90
C ASP A 432 -12.71 29.02 21.79
N ASN A 433 -13.01 28.70 20.52
CA ASN A 433 -12.12 28.97 19.39
C ASN A 433 -12.71 29.92 18.34
N PRO A 434 -11.87 30.69 17.64
CA PRO A 434 -12.32 31.55 16.54
C PRO A 434 -12.82 30.72 15.35
N LYS A 435 -13.77 31.26 14.59
CA LYS A 435 -14.21 30.64 13.33
C LYS A 435 -13.06 30.64 12.32
N PRO A 436 -12.87 29.58 11.49
CA PRO A 436 -13.70 28.38 11.35
C PRO A 436 -13.22 27.16 12.17
N VAL A 437 -12.41 27.35 13.22
CA VAL A 437 -11.85 26.25 14.02
C VAL A 437 -12.97 25.48 14.72
N LYS A 438 -13.13 24.20 14.37
CA LYS A 438 -14.20 23.34 14.89
C LYS A 438 -13.69 21.97 15.28
N LEU A 439 -13.99 21.56 16.51
CA LEU A 439 -13.78 20.19 16.98
C LEU A 439 -14.98 19.34 16.60
N LYS A 440 -14.74 18.10 16.18
CA LYS A 440 -15.80 17.15 15.82
C LYS A 440 -15.64 15.85 16.59
N LEU A 441 -16.77 15.33 17.08
CA LEU A 441 -16.86 13.92 17.42
C LEU A 441 -16.75 13.07 16.15
N GLU A 442 -15.65 12.32 16.03
CA GLU A 442 -15.44 11.42 14.90
C GLU A 442 -16.07 10.06 15.18
N LYS A 443 -15.77 9.49 16.35
CA LYS A 443 -16.13 8.11 16.71
C LYS A 443 -15.91 7.84 18.20
N VAL A 444 -16.40 6.69 18.64
CA VAL A 444 -16.09 6.10 19.94
C VAL A 444 -15.48 4.71 19.71
N TYR A 445 -14.36 4.42 20.37
CA TYR A 445 -13.77 3.09 20.40
C TYR A 445 -14.25 2.30 21.60
N GLN A 446 -14.70 1.06 21.39
CA GLN A 446 -15.01 0.12 22.47
C GLN A 446 -15.03 -1.35 22.00
N PRO A 447 -14.11 -2.22 22.45
CA PRO A 447 -12.86 -1.90 23.16
C PRO A 447 -11.77 -1.38 22.19
N CYS A 448 -10.64 -0.93 22.74
CA CYS A 448 -9.44 -0.60 21.96
C CYS A 448 -8.12 -0.84 22.69
N ILE A 449 -7.02 -0.83 21.92
CA ILE A 449 -5.64 -0.89 22.38
C ILE A 449 -4.92 0.35 21.86
N LEU A 450 -4.31 1.10 22.77
CA LEU A 450 -3.32 2.13 22.43
C LEU A 450 -1.94 1.53 22.70
N GLN A 451 -1.12 1.38 21.66
CA GLN A 451 0.17 0.69 21.77
C GLN A 451 1.32 1.69 21.94
N THR A 452 1.51 2.56 20.95
CA THR A 452 2.54 3.62 20.93
C THR A 452 2.03 4.75 20.02
N LYS A 453 2.78 5.85 19.92
CA LYS A 453 2.46 6.95 19.00
C LYS A 453 2.12 6.44 17.61
N LYS A 454 0.98 6.87 17.08
CA LYS A 454 0.44 6.48 15.76
C LYS A 454 0.19 4.98 15.57
N ARG A 455 0.08 4.21 16.66
CA ARG A 455 -0.20 2.77 16.66
C ARG A 455 -1.30 2.43 17.65
N TYR A 456 -2.51 2.22 17.13
CA TYR A 456 -3.69 1.88 17.91
C TYR A 456 -4.69 1.09 17.08
N VAL A 457 -5.57 0.36 17.75
CA VAL A 457 -6.58 -0.48 17.12
C VAL A 457 -7.80 -0.61 18.02
N GLY A 458 -9.00 -0.62 17.44
CA GLY A 458 -10.22 -0.74 18.22
C GLY A 458 -11.44 -1.03 17.37
N TYR A 459 -12.52 -1.38 18.05
CA TYR A 459 -13.85 -1.42 17.49
C TYR A 459 -14.46 -0.02 17.51
N LYS A 460 -14.60 0.54 16.31
CA LYS A 460 -15.11 1.88 16.04
C LYS A 460 -16.62 1.88 15.90
N TYR A 461 -17.25 2.84 16.56
CA TYR A 461 -18.65 3.23 16.37
C TYR A 461 -18.71 4.69 15.96
N GLU A 462 -19.49 5.02 14.93
CA GLU A 462 -19.72 6.39 14.45
C GLU A 462 -21.03 6.99 15.00
N SER A 463 -21.95 6.16 15.49
CA SER A 463 -23.17 6.60 16.17
C SER A 463 -23.50 5.72 17.37
N ALA A 464 -24.33 6.24 18.27
CA ALA A 464 -24.80 5.51 19.45
C ALA A 464 -25.62 4.26 19.08
N ASP A 465 -26.42 4.38 18.00
CA ASP A 465 -27.33 3.34 17.50
C ASP A 465 -26.62 2.27 16.66
N GLN A 466 -25.35 2.45 16.33
CA GLN A 466 -24.59 1.46 15.57
C GLN A 466 -24.40 0.18 16.41
N GLU A 467 -25.03 -0.92 15.99
CA GLU A 467 -24.90 -2.21 16.66
C GLU A 467 -23.56 -2.89 16.38
N LYS A 468 -23.18 -2.99 15.09
CA LYS A 468 -21.99 -3.71 14.66
C LYS A 468 -20.78 -2.77 14.57
N PRO A 469 -19.67 -3.05 15.26
CA PRO A 469 -18.48 -2.24 15.16
C PRO A 469 -17.77 -2.38 13.81
N GLU A 470 -17.01 -1.35 13.44
CA GLU A 470 -16.00 -1.42 12.39
C GLU A 470 -14.61 -1.67 13.03
N PHE A 471 -13.84 -2.64 12.52
CA PHE A 471 -12.46 -2.84 12.97
C PHE A 471 -11.55 -1.77 12.36
N ASP A 472 -11.09 -0.83 13.18
CA ASP A 472 -10.22 0.26 12.75
C ASP A 472 -8.84 0.10 13.37
N ALA A 473 -7.82 0.10 12.51
CA ALA A 473 -6.43 -0.12 12.87
C ALA A 473 -5.56 0.97 12.25
N LYS A 474 -4.70 1.60 13.05
CA LYS A 474 -3.73 2.61 12.63
C LYS A 474 -2.32 2.18 12.99
N GLY A 475 -1.41 2.22 12.01
CA GLY A 475 0.03 1.98 12.17
C GLY A 475 0.48 0.56 12.55
N ILE A 476 -0.44 -0.31 12.96
CA ILE A 476 -0.18 -1.72 13.29
C ILE A 476 -0.14 -2.61 12.05
N GLU A 477 0.34 -3.83 12.20
CA GLU A 477 0.71 -4.74 11.10
C GLU A 477 -0.46 -5.27 10.29
N THR A 478 -1.70 -5.10 10.76
CA THR A 478 -2.89 -5.45 9.98
C THR A 478 -3.02 -4.64 8.69
N ILE A 479 -2.53 -3.40 8.67
CA ILE A 479 -2.62 -2.49 7.51
C ILE A 479 -1.27 -2.24 6.82
N ARG A 480 -0.18 -2.77 7.37
CA ARG A 480 1.16 -2.59 6.80
C ARG A 480 1.46 -3.63 5.72
N ARG A 481 2.28 -3.24 4.74
CA ARG A 481 2.68 -4.07 3.59
C ARG A 481 4.11 -4.60 3.66
N ASP A 482 4.82 -4.36 4.77
CA ASP A 482 6.21 -4.79 4.96
C ASP A 482 6.34 -6.19 5.58
N GLY A 483 5.26 -6.71 6.17
CA GLY A 483 5.15 -8.08 6.67
C GLY A 483 4.62 -9.09 5.64
N CYS A 484 4.41 -10.33 6.07
CA CYS A 484 3.69 -11.34 5.29
C CYS A 484 2.19 -11.31 5.63
N PRO A 485 1.29 -11.63 4.67
CA PRO A 485 -0.16 -11.61 4.91
C PRO A 485 -0.62 -12.48 6.10
N ALA A 486 0.06 -13.58 6.39
CA ALA A 486 -0.21 -14.42 7.54
C ALA A 486 -0.14 -13.64 8.86
N ALA A 487 0.88 -12.79 9.05
CA ALA A 487 1.03 -12.01 10.27
C ALA A 487 -0.16 -11.04 10.46
N SER A 488 -0.55 -10.34 9.40
CA SER A 488 -1.69 -9.40 9.40
C SER A 488 -3.01 -10.11 9.69
N LYS A 489 -3.31 -11.22 8.99
CA LYS A 489 -4.55 -12.00 9.17
C LYS A 489 -4.65 -12.62 10.56
N ILE A 490 -3.56 -13.20 11.06
CA ILE A 490 -3.52 -13.82 12.39
C ILE A 490 -3.68 -12.76 13.48
N LEU A 491 -3.00 -11.62 13.36
CA LEU A 491 -3.15 -10.50 14.30
C LEU A 491 -4.59 -9.98 14.31
N GLU A 492 -5.15 -9.67 13.14
CA GLU A 492 -6.52 -9.16 13.03
C GLU A 492 -7.53 -10.14 13.64
N LYS A 493 -7.45 -11.43 13.30
CA LYS A 493 -8.38 -12.43 13.86
C LYS A 493 -8.18 -12.61 15.37
N SER A 494 -6.95 -12.56 15.87
CA SER A 494 -6.65 -12.64 17.30
C SER A 494 -7.26 -11.46 18.06
N LEU A 495 -7.15 -10.25 17.51
CA LEU A 495 -7.74 -9.04 18.09
C LEU A 495 -9.27 -9.07 18.04
N LYS A 496 -9.88 -9.54 16.95
CA LYS A 496 -11.34 -9.70 16.87
C LYS A 496 -11.85 -10.70 17.91
N ILE A 497 -11.19 -11.86 18.04
CA ILE A 497 -11.53 -12.85 19.10
C ILE A 497 -11.44 -12.19 20.47
N LEU A 498 -10.38 -11.43 20.73
CA LEU A 498 -10.20 -10.73 22.01
C LEU A 498 -11.32 -9.70 22.26
N PHE A 499 -11.63 -8.86 21.28
CA PHE A 499 -12.63 -7.80 21.41
C PHE A 499 -14.06 -8.33 21.51
N GLU A 500 -14.35 -9.49 20.93
CA GLU A 500 -15.69 -10.11 20.97
C GLU A 500 -15.89 -10.97 22.21
N SER A 501 -14.85 -11.65 22.69
CA SER A 501 -14.99 -12.65 23.75
C SER A 501 -14.37 -12.27 25.09
N TYR A 502 -13.50 -11.25 25.12
CA TYR A 502 -12.69 -10.86 26.27
C TYR A 502 -11.89 -12.03 26.90
N ASP A 503 -11.67 -13.12 26.14
CA ASP A 503 -11.06 -14.35 26.61
C ASP A 503 -9.75 -14.66 25.87
N VAL A 504 -8.64 -14.47 26.58
CA VAL A 504 -7.29 -14.74 26.10
C VAL A 504 -7.07 -16.23 25.80
N SER A 505 -7.79 -17.14 26.44
CA SER A 505 -7.66 -18.58 26.21
C SER A 505 -8.11 -18.97 24.80
N LYS A 506 -9.20 -18.36 24.30
CA LYS A 506 -9.64 -18.54 22.91
C LYS A 506 -8.61 -18.03 21.91
N VAL A 507 -7.99 -16.89 22.21
CA VAL A 507 -6.89 -16.35 21.39
C VAL A 507 -5.70 -17.31 21.38
N LYS A 508 -5.26 -17.78 22.55
CA LYS A 508 -4.17 -18.76 22.67
C LYS A 508 -4.43 -20.02 21.85
N ASN A 509 -5.64 -20.57 21.93
CA ASN A 509 -6.03 -21.76 21.17
C ASN A 509 -5.96 -21.49 19.66
N TYR A 510 -6.50 -20.36 19.19
CA TYR A 510 -6.42 -19.98 17.78
C TYR A 510 -4.96 -19.81 17.31
N VAL A 511 -4.14 -19.08 18.06
CA VAL A 511 -2.73 -18.83 17.74
C VAL A 511 -1.96 -20.14 17.67
N ASN A 512 -2.11 -21.02 18.68
CA ASN A 512 -1.47 -22.34 18.70
C ASN A 512 -1.85 -23.19 17.48
N GLN A 513 -3.13 -23.19 17.08
CA GLN A 513 -3.56 -23.88 15.86
C GLN A 513 -2.88 -23.32 14.60
N GLN A 514 -2.70 -22.00 14.49
CA GLN A 514 -1.98 -21.42 13.36
C GLN A 514 -0.49 -21.81 13.37
N MET A 515 0.16 -21.83 14.54
CA MET A 515 1.56 -22.27 14.65
C MET A 515 1.72 -23.73 14.22
N ILE A 516 0.80 -24.61 14.63
CA ILE A 516 0.79 -26.01 14.19
C ILE A 516 0.62 -26.10 12.66
N LYS A 517 -0.25 -25.29 12.04
CA LYS A 517 -0.41 -25.26 10.58
C LYS A 517 0.87 -24.82 9.86
N ILE A 518 1.61 -23.85 10.41
CA ILE A 518 2.87 -23.38 9.84
C ILE A 518 3.98 -24.43 9.99
N ILE A 519 4.10 -25.07 11.16
CA ILE A 519 5.07 -26.15 11.38
C ILE A 519 4.78 -27.35 10.48
N SER A 520 3.51 -27.70 10.31
CA SER A 520 3.10 -28.83 9.46
C SER A 520 3.06 -28.53 7.96
N GLY A 521 3.40 -27.30 7.54
CA GLY A 521 3.37 -26.89 6.12
C GLY A 521 1.97 -26.82 5.51
N LYS A 522 0.91 -26.77 6.32
CA LYS A 522 -0.49 -26.74 5.88
C LYS A 522 -1.02 -25.32 5.61
N LEU A 523 -0.27 -24.29 5.97
CA LEU A 523 -0.65 -22.91 5.70
C LEU A 523 -0.46 -22.60 4.20
N TYR A 524 -1.36 -21.78 3.64
CA TYR A 524 -1.23 -21.32 2.26
C TYR A 524 0.08 -20.56 2.07
N MET A 525 0.90 -21.02 1.12
CA MET A 525 2.20 -20.43 0.82
C MET A 525 2.10 -18.95 0.42
N GLN A 526 1.03 -18.55 -0.27
CA GLN A 526 0.78 -17.16 -0.65
C GLN A 526 0.78 -16.21 0.56
N ASP A 527 0.28 -16.67 1.71
CA ASP A 527 0.23 -15.88 2.94
C ASP A 527 1.59 -15.70 3.61
N LEU A 528 2.61 -16.43 3.14
CA LEU A 528 3.98 -16.35 3.64
C LEU A 528 4.90 -15.54 2.71
N ILE A 529 4.38 -14.99 1.61
CA ILE A 529 5.18 -14.19 0.68
C ILE A 529 5.32 -12.77 1.23
N PHE A 530 6.56 -12.35 1.45
CA PHE A 530 6.90 -10.94 1.66
C PHE A 530 7.01 -10.24 0.31
N ALA A 531 6.80 -8.92 0.29
CA ALA A 531 7.04 -8.12 -0.91
C ALA A 531 7.75 -6.82 -0.54
N LYS A 532 8.85 -6.51 -1.23
CA LYS A 532 9.61 -5.26 -1.02
C LYS A 532 9.83 -4.52 -2.33
N GLU A 533 9.77 -3.21 -2.26
CA GLU A 533 9.95 -2.33 -3.42
C GLU A 533 11.40 -2.36 -3.92
N TYR A 534 11.56 -2.56 -5.22
CA TYR A 534 12.82 -2.45 -5.92
C TYR A 534 13.10 -0.99 -6.28
N ARG A 535 14.30 -0.49 -5.93
CA ARG A 535 14.70 0.92 -6.11
C ARG A 535 15.66 1.13 -7.28
N GLY A 536 15.84 0.12 -8.14
CA GLY A 536 16.85 0.12 -9.20
C GLY A 536 18.25 -0.18 -8.66
N LEU A 537 19.17 -0.64 -9.51
CA LEU A 537 20.54 -1.01 -9.09
C LEU A 537 21.30 0.16 -8.45
N ARG A 538 21.08 1.39 -8.94
CA ARG A 538 21.72 2.61 -8.45
C ARG A 538 21.03 3.24 -7.23
N GLY A 539 19.83 2.77 -6.87
CA GLY A 539 19.04 3.32 -5.76
C GLY A 539 19.41 2.76 -4.38
N TYR A 540 20.44 1.92 -4.31
CA TYR A 540 20.90 1.28 -3.08
C TYR A 540 22.34 1.67 -2.76
N GLN A 541 22.64 1.76 -1.47
CA GLN A 541 24.02 1.87 -1.00
C GLN A 541 24.80 0.60 -1.39
N PRO A 542 26.13 0.67 -1.66
CA PRO A 542 26.92 -0.47 -2.17
C PRO A 542 26.76 -1.77 -1.35
N ASN A 543 26.67 -1.66 -0.02
CA ASN A 543 26.56 -2.79 0.90
C ASN A 543 25.13 -3.10 1.36
N ALA A 544 24.11 -2.61 0.65
CA ALA A 544 22.72 -2.80 1.06
C ALA A 544 22.26 -4.26 0.92
N CYS A 545 21.92 -4.90 2.05
CA CYS A 545 21.38 -6.26 2.08
C CYS A 545 19.83 -6.25 1.96
N VAL A 546 19.31 -5.98 0.77
CA VAL A 546 17.86 -5.94 0.52
C VAL A 546 17.42 -7.16 -0.30
N PRO A 547 16.39 -7.92 0.14
CA PRO A 547 15.88 -9.10 -0.59
C PRO A 547 15.56 -8.84 -2.07
N ALA A 548 14.87 -7.72 -2.36
CA ALA A 548 14.52 -7.32 -3.72
C ALA A 548 15.77 -7.10 -4.60
N LEU A 549 16.81 -6.45 -4.06
CA LEU A 549 18.07 -6.22 -4.78
C LEU A 549 18.82 -7.53 -5.03
N LYS A 550 18.86 -8.44 -4.03
CA LYS A 550 19.50 -9.75 -4.18
C LYS A 550 18.86 -10.55 -5.31
N LEU A 551 17.53 -10.69 -5.28
CA LEU A 551 16.80 -11.43 -6.31
C LEU A 551 16.94 -10.77 -7.69
N ALA A 552 16.88 -9.44 -7.76
CA ALA A 552 17.12 -8.72 -9.01
C ALA A 552 18.50 -9.03 -9.60
N LYS A 553 19.57 -9.02 -8.78
CA LYS A 553 20.93 -9.39 -9.23
C LYS A 553 21.00 -10.84 -9.75
N GLU A 554 20.35 -11.78 -9.06
CA GLU A 554 20.28 -13.18 -9.48
C GLU A 554 19.51 -13.36 -10.80
N TRP A 555 18.42 -12.61 -10.99
CA TRP A 555 17.62 -12.64 -12.22
C TRP A 555 18.37 -12.01 -13.39
N ILE A 556 19.00 -10.85 -13.20
CA ILE A 556 19.81 -10.16 -14.22
C ILE A 556 20.99 -11.02 -14.68
N ALA A 557 21.61 -11.76 -13.76
CA ALA A 557 22.70 -12.68 -14.09
C ALA A 557 22.25 -13.84 -15.00
N LYS A 558 20.98 -14.27 -14.88
CA LYS A 558 20.38 -15.29 -15.75
C LYS A 558 19.87 -14.70 -17.06
N ASP A 559 19.15 -13.58 -16.98
CA ASP A 559 18.60 -12.83 -18.10
C ASP A 559 18.59 -11.33 -17.76
N LYS A 560 19.36 -10.56 -18.54
CA LYS A 560 19.47 -9.10 -18.36
C LYS A 560 18.12 -8.38 -18.46
N ARG A 561 17.13 -8.94 -19.17
CA ARG A 561 15.79 -8.35 -19.29
C ARG A 561 14.85 -8.66 -18.13
N SER A 562 15.25 -9.59 -17.25
CA SER A 562 14.50 -9.96 -16.05
C SER A 562 14.72 -8.98 -14.87
N GLU A 563 15.32 -7.80 -15.12
CA GLU A 563 15.37 -6.74 -14.11
C GLU A 563 13.97 -6.20 -13.77
N PRO A 564 13.55 -6.25 -12.48
CA PRO A 564 12.31 -5.65 -12.03
C PRO A 564 12.28 -4.14 -12.28
N LYS A 565 11.11 -3.56 -12.48
CA LYS A 565 11.01 -2.11 -12.71
C LYS A 565 11.17 -1.33 -11.41
N VAL A 566 11.73 -0.13 -11.48
CA VAL A 566 11.81 0.76 -10.30
C VAL A 566 10.41 1.02 -9.76
N GLY A 567 10.21 0.72 -8.48
CA GLY A 567 8.93 0.79 -7.79
C GLY A 567 8.13 -0.52 -7.76
N GLU A 568 8.56 -1.54 -8.50
CA GLU A 568 7.95 -2.88 -8.48
C GLU A 568 8.17 -3.55 -7.12
N ARG A 569 7.16 -4.29 -6.64
CA ARG A 569 7.27 -5.04 -5.39
C ARG A 569 7.71 -6.47 -5.69
N VAL A 570 8.96 -6.78 -5.34
CA VAL A 570 9.55 -8.11 -5.53
C VAL A 570 9.13 -9.03 -4.40
N GLY A 571 8.40 -10.09 -4.76
CA GLY A 571 7.95 -11.15 -3.85
C GLY A 571 9.08 -12.10 -3.46
N TYR A 572 9.17 -12.46 -2.18
CA TYR A 572 10.18 -13.41 -1.68
C TYR A 572 9.72 -14.21 -0.47
N VAL A 573 10.37 -15.35 -0.26
CA VAL A 573 10.18 -16.23 0.91
C VAL A 573 11.51 -16.51 1.59
N ILE A 574 11.46 -16.86 2.87
CA ILE A 574 12.62 -17.31 3.66
C ILE A 574 12.58 -18.82 3.82
N ILE A 575 13.64 -19.49 3.39
CA ILE A 575 13.80 -20.94 3.53
C ILE A 575 14.72 -21.32 4.70
N TYR A 576 14.70 -22.59 5.10
CA TYR A 576 15.69 -23.13 6.01
C TYR A 576 17.08 -23.13 5.38
N GLY A 577 18.10 -23.00 6.22
CA GLY A 577 19.50 -23.20 5.83
C GLY A 577 20.36 -23.56 7.04
N PRO A 578 21.66 -23.79 6.83
CA PRO A 578 22.59 -24.12 7.89
C PRO A 578 22.60 -23.09 9.03
N PRO A 579 22.88 -23.50 10.28
CA PRO A 579 23.04 -22.57 11.40
C PRO A 579 24.08 -21.49 11.11
N GLY A 580 23.85 -20.27 11.57
CA GLY A 580 24.77 -19.13 11.40
C GLY A 580 24.74 -18.46 10.02
N VAL A 581 24.01 -19.00 9.05
CA VAL A 581 23.90 -18.41 7.72
C VAL A 581 23.12 -17.08 7.76
N PRO A 582 23.62 -16.00 7.15
CA PRO A 582 22.90 -14.74 7.08
C PRO A 582 21.53 -14.90 6.41
N LEU A 583 20.50 -14.27 6.98
CA LEU A 583 19.12 -14.36 6.50
C LEU A 583 18.98 -14.03 5.00
N ILE A 584 19.76 -13.05 4.51
CA ILE A 584 19.75 -12.64 3.11
C ILE A 584 20.09 -13.81 2.16
N GLN A 585 20.95 -14.75 2.57
CA GLN A 585 21.28 -15.92 1.75
C GLN A 585 20.13 -16.94 1.70
N LEU A 586 19.23 -16.93 2.69
CA LEU A 586 18.04 -17.78 2.77
C LEU A 586 16.83 -17.22 2.02
N VAL A 587 16.95 -16.04 1.40
CA VAL A 587 15.92 -15.45 0.53
C VAL A 587 15.84 -16.22 -0.78
N ARG A 588 14.63 -16.62 -1.19
CA ARG A 588 14.32 -17.25 -2.49
C ARG A 588 13.08 -16.62 -3.12
N ALA A 589 12.98 -16.71 -4.44
CA ALA A 589 11.76 -16.36 -5.15
C ALA A 589 10.67 -17.42 -4.89
N PRO A 590 9.37 -17.05 -4.81
CA PRO A 590 8.29 -18.02 -4.58
C PRO A 590 8.25 -19.15 -5.60
N TYR A 591 8.53 -18.86 -6.87
CA TYR A 591 8.56 -19.86 -7.94
C TYR A 591 9.68 -20.92 -7.75
N GLU A 592 10.85 -20.52 -7.23
CA GLU A 592 11.95 -21.45 -6.97
C GLU A 592 11.59 -22.48 -5.90
N LEU A 593 10.87 -22.05 -4.86
CA LEU A 593 10.38 -22.95 -3.81
C LEU A 593 9.33 -23.94 -4.34
N LEU A 594 8.50 -23.53 -5.31
CA LEU A 594 7.51 -24.42 -5.93
C LEU A 594 8.14 -25.45 -6.87
N MET A 595 9.21 -25.09 -7.57
CA MET A 595 9.89 -25.97 -8.52
C MET A 595 10.89 -26.91 -7.82
N ASN A 596 11.44 -26.50 -6.68
CA ASN A 596 12.46 -27.26 -5.98
C ASN A 596 11.93 -27.81 -4.65
N THR A 597 11.63 -29.10 -4.64
CA THR A 597 11.10 -29.84 -3.49
C THR A 597 12.11 -29.99 -2.33
N SER A 598 13.40 -29.72 -2.56
CA SER A 598 14.41 -29.72 -1.50
C SER A 598 14.36 -28.46 -0.62
N LEU A 599 13.77 -27.38 -1.12
CA LEU A 599 13.64 -26.12 -0.38
C LEU A 599 12.42 -26.19 0.54
N LYS A 600 12.58 -25.72 1.78
CA LYS A 600 11.50 -25.69 2.77
C LYS A 600 11.44 -24.32 3.43
N ILE A 601 10.21 -23.83 3.63
CA ILE A 601 9.94 -22.58 4.35
C ILE A 601 10.49 -22.69 5.77
N ASN A 602 11.16 -21.65 6.24
CA ASN A 602 11.65 -21.58 7.61
C ASN A 602 10.52 -21.26 8.61
N SER A 603 9.74 -22.26 8.99
CA SER A 603 8.61 -22.11 9.92
C SER A 603 9.00 -21.42 11.23
N GLU A 604 10.18 -21.73 11.78
CA GLU A 604 10.69 -21.09 13.01
C GLU A 604 10.88 -19.58 12.83
N TYR A 605 11.47 -19.15 11.71
CA TYR A 605 11.63 -17.73 11.39
C TYR A 605 10.28 -17.03 11.26
N TYR A 606 9.33 -17.59 10.50
CA TYR A 606 8.02 -16.94 10.34
C TYR A 606 7.27 -16.82 11.67
N ILE A 607 7.28 -17.86 12.49
CA ILE A 607 6.63 -17.84 13.80
C ILE A 607 7.30 -16.82 14.71
N THR A 608 8.62 -16.93 14.92
CA THR A 608 9.32 -16.17 15.96
C THR A 608 9.73 -14.75 15.55
N LYS A 609 9.91 -14.49 14.25
CA LYS A 609 10.40 -13.18 13.75
C LYS A 609 9.34 -12.40 12.99
N ALA A 610 8.34 -13.05 12.40
CA ALA A 610 7.29 -12.35 11.64
C ALA A 610 5.96 -12.27 12.41
N ILE A 611 5.44 -13.37 12.95
CA ILE A 611 4.06 -13.43 13.46
C ILE A 611 4.00 -13.08 14.95
N LEU A 612 4.73 -13.80 15.81
CA LEU A 612 4.67 -13.58 17.26
C LEU A 612 5.06 -12.16 17.69
N PRO A 613 6.07 -11.48 17.11
CA PRO A 613 6.38 -10.09 17.49
C PRO A 613 5.23 -9.10 17.23
N CYS A 614 4.36 -9.39 16.27
CA CYS A 614 3.19 -8.55 15.99
C CYS A 614 2.11 -8.72 17.06
N LEU A 615 1.87 -9.97 17.46
CA LEU A 615 0.96 -10.32 18.55
C LEU A 615 1.50 -9.77 19.88
N ASP A 616 2.77 -10.03 20.19
CA ASP A 616 3.39 -9.69 21.48
C ASP A 616 3.27 -8.21 21.81
N ARG A 617 3.50 -7.32 20.83
CA ARG A 617 3.33 -5.87 21.04
C ARG A 617 1.90 -5.47 21.46
N CYS A 618 0.89 -6.26 21.12
CA CYS A 618 -0.48 -6.02 21.58
C CYS A 618 -0.76 -6.72 22.91
N PHE A 619 -0.40 -8.01 23.02
CA PHE A 619 -0.78 -8.87 24.15
C PHE A 619 0.08 -8.65 25.41
N THR A 620 1.32 -8.17 25.28
CA THR A 620 2.14 -7.81 26.44
C THR A 620 1.53 -6.66 27.25
N LEU A 621 0.71 -5.81 26.62
CA LEU A 621 -0.07 -4.76 27.32
C LEU A 621 -1.11 -5.32 28.30
N PHE A 622 -1.39 -6.63 28.23
CA PHE A 622 -2.28 -7.37 29.11
C PHE A 622 -1.49 -8.31 30.06
N GLY A 623 -0.16 -8.22 30.08
CA GLY A 623 0.70 -9.15 30.82
C GLY A 623 0.83 -10.54 30.17
N VAL A 624 0.45 -10.68 28.90
CA VAL A 624 0.45 -11.97 28.19
C VAL A 624 1.69 -12.11 27.30
N ASN A 625 2.56 -13.07 27.64
CA ASN A 625 3.72 -13.41 26.82
C ASN A 625 3.35 -14.47 25.77
N VAL A 626 3.16 -14.06 24.51
CA VAL A 626 2.75 -14.97 23.43
C VAL A 626 3.85 -15.95 23.00
N PHE A 627 5.12 -15.62 23.24
CA PHE A 627 6.24 -16.53 22.97
C PHE A 627 6.22 -17.75 23.89
N SER A 628 5.72 -17.60 25.12
CA SER A 628 5.54 -18.73 26.04
C SER A 628 4.59 -19.79 25.46
N TRP A 629 3.55 -19.38 24.74
CA TRP A 629 2.60 -20.29 24.11
C TRP A 629 3.28 -21.19 23.08
N TYR A 630 4.18 -20.60 22.27
CA TYR A 630 4.96 -21.36 21.30
C TYR A 630 6.01 -22.28 21.93
N LYS A 631 6.63 -21.85 23.05
CA LYS A 631 7.58 -22.69 23.78
C LYS A 631 6.91 -23.91 24.43
N LEU A 632 5.72 -23.73 24.98
CA LEU A 632 4.92 -24.78 25.62
C LEU A 632 4.17 -25.67 24.63
N LEU A 633 4.08 -25.24 23.36
CA LEU A 633 3.44 -26.03 22.31
C LEU A 633 4.18 -27.38 22.18
N PRO A 634 3.48 -28.53 22.26
CA PRO A 634 4.09 -29.83 22.00
C PRO A 634 4.61 -29.84 20.56
N LYS A 635 5.92 -29.65 20.40
CA LYS A 635 6.57 -29.69 19.10
C LYS A 635 6.65 -31.16 18.70
N LYS A 636 5.57 -31.70 18.12
CA LYS A 636 5.66 -32.97 17.40
C LYS A 636 6.75 -32.77 16.34
N ARG A 637 7.87 -33.50 16.49
CA ARG A 637 8.89 -33.56 15.43
C ARG A 637 8.23 -34.26 14.26
N PHE A 638 7.68 -33.48 13.33
CA PHE A 638 7.29 -34.00 12.03
C PHE A 638 8.58 -34.29 11.25
N LEU A 639 9.22 -35.42 11.53
CA LEU A 639 10.19 -36.01 10.61
C LEU A 639 9.37 -36.47 9.40
N ARG A 640 9.43 -35.74 8.29
CA ARG A 640 8.60 -36.11 7.14
C ARG A 640 9.25 -36.00 5.76
N ARG A 641 8.92 -37.07 5.02
CA ARG A 641 9.12 -37.46 3.63
C ARG A 641 10.56 -37.40 3.15
N GLN A 642 11.19 -38.57 2.99
CA GLN A 642 12.16 -38.73 1.92
C GLN A 642 11.44 -38.44 0.60
N ILE A 643 11.97 -37.50 -0.16
CA ILE A 643 11.70 -37.43 -1.59
C ILE A 643 12.77 -38.32 -2.20
N HIS A 644 12.37 -39.43 -2.82
CA HIS A 644 13.27 -40.17 -3.71
C HIS A 644 13.74 -39.17 -4.77
N ALA A 645 14.99 -38.73 -4.66
CA ALA A 645 15.65 -38.06 -5.76
C ALA A 645 15.64 -39.05 -6.93
N GLU A 646 15.14 -38.61 -8.09
CA GLU A 646 15.41 -39.29 -9.35
C GLU A 646 16.92 -39.58 -9.42
N VAL A 647 17.25 -40.78 -9.91
CA VAL A 647 18.62 -41.26 -10.05
C VAL A 647 19.44 -40.22 -10.81
N GLY A 648 20.28 -39.45 -10.11
CA GLY A 648 21.13 -38.40 -10.72
C GLY A 648 21.22 -37.07 -9.97
N ILE A 649 20.34 -36.76 -9.01
CA ILE A 649 20.42 -35.49 -8.25
C ILE A 649 21.30 -35.66 -7.00
N LYS A 650 22.38 -34.86 -6.87
CA LYS A 650 23.27 -34.85 -5.70
C LYS A 650 22.48 -34.64 -4.40
N ARG A 651 22.55 -35.62 -3.49
CA ARG A 651 22.02 -35.54 -2.12
C ARG A 651 22.80 -34.48 -1.34
N SER A 652 22.10 -33.52 -0.73
CA SER A 652 22.69 -32.28 -0.19
C SER A 652 22.48 -32.07 1.32
N THR A 653 21.66 -32.89 2.00
CA THR A 653 21.33 -32.68 3.43
C THR A 653 21.44 -33.95 4.26
N LEU A 654 21.95 -33.85 5.51
CA LEU A 654 22.07 -34.96 6.48
C LEU A 654 20.74 -35.69 6.74
N SER A 655 19.59 -35.01 6.63
CA SER A 655 18.25 -35.60 6.73
C SER A 655 17.93 -36.62 5.63
N GLN A 656 18.67 -36.63 4.52
CA GLN A 656 18.55 -37.64 3.47
C GLN A 656 19.28 -38.96 3.80
N TYR A 657 20.02 -39.00 4.93
CA TYR A 657 20.74 -40.17 5.43
C TYR A 657 20.05 -40.84 6.64
N PHE A 658 19.01 -40.23 7.23
CA PHE A 658 18.25 -40.83 8.33
C PHE A 658 17.01 -41.57 7.79
N LEU A 659 16.81 -42.81 8.24
CA LEU A 659 15.70 -43.72 7.85
C LEU A 659 14.44 -43.58 8.73
N MET A 660 14.32 -42.52 9.52
CA MET A 660 13.20 -42.36 10.45
C MET A 660 12.06 -41.56 9.79
N GLU A 661 10.91 -42.20 9.60
CA GLU A 661 9.68 -41.62 9.06
C GLU A 661 8.55 -41.61 10.11
N ASN A 662 7.48 -40.87 9.85
CA ASN A 662 6.27 -40.92 10.68
C ASN A 662 5.28 -41.94 10.09
N CYS A 663 4.76 -42.81 10.94
CA CYS A 663 3.72 -43.77 10.58
C CYS A 663 2.49 -43.06 9.99
N ILE A 664 2.01 -43.49 8.83
CA ILE A 664 0.89 -42.85 8.10
C ILE A 664 -0.42 -42.85 8.89
N VAL A 665 -0.61 -43.81 9.80
CA VAL A 665 -1.86 -44.00 10.57
C VAL A 665 -1.82 -43.26 11.91
N CYS A 666 -0.84 -43.52 12.76
CA CYS A 666 -0.75 -42.95 14.12
C CYS A 666 0.24 -41.77 14.28
N ASP A 667 1.00 -41.41 13.24
CA ASP A 667 2.04 -40.38 13.26
C ASP A 667 3.21 -40.63 14.26
N GLU A 668 3.33 -41.83 14.84
CA GLU A 668 4.51 -42.23 15.65
C GLU A 668 5.76 -42.39 14.77
N ILE A 669 6.95 -42.14 15.33
CA ILE A 669 8.23 -42.23 14.62
C ILE A 669 8.60 -43.70 14.43
N THR A 670 8.90 -44.10 13.20
CA THR A 670 9.24 -45.48 12.81
C THR A 670 10.32 -45.52 11.73
N SER A 671 11.01 -46.66 11.61
CA SER A 671 11.97 -46.93 10.54
C SER A 671 11.31 -47.28 9.19
N SER A 672 10.01 -47.58 9.23
CA SER A 672 9.13 -47.90 8.12
C SER A 672 8.01 -46.86 7.98
N LYS A 673 7.31 -46.83 6.84
CA LYS A 673 6.15 -45.91 6.59
C LYS A 673 4.94 -46.18 7.49
N VAL A 674 4.87 -47.36 8.08
CA VAL A 674 3.79 -47.79 8.99
C VAL A 674 4.45 -48.48 10.18
N CYS A 675 4.01 -48.14 11.40
CA CYS A 675 4.53 -48.78 12.60
C CYS A 675 4.00 -50.21 12.76
N ILE A 676 4.76 -51.05 13.47
CA ILE A 676 4.39 -52.45 13.73
C ILE A 676 2.99 -52.55 14.35
N LYS A 677 2.62 -51.63 15.25
CA LYS A 677 1.28 -51.58 15.87
C LYS A 677 0.15 -51.29 14.87
N CYS A 678 0.42 -50.52 13.83
CA CYS A 678 -0.56 -50.18 12.80
C CYS A 678 -0.57 -51.20 11.67
N GLN A 679 0.55 -51.90 11.44
CA GLN A 679 0.63 -53.02 10.50
C GLN A 679 -0.19 -54.22 11.00
N SER A 680 -0.24 -54.47 12.30
CA SER A 680 -1.09 -55.53 12.88
C SER A 680 -2.60 -55.28 12.75
N ASN A 681 -3.03 -54.06 12.42
CA ASN A 681 -4.42 -53.72 12.14
C ASN A 681 -4.63 -53.40 10.65
N ALA A 682 -4.60 -54.44 9.82
CA ALA A 682 -4.69 -54.35 8.37
C ALA A 682 -5.96 -53.63 7.87
N GLN A 683 -7.09 -53.76 8.57
CA GLN A 683 -8.35 -53.10 8.21
C GLN A 683 -8.25 -51.58 8.41
N LEU A 684 -7.83 -51.12 9.60
CA LEU A 684 -7.67 -49.70 9.88
C LEU A 684 -6.63 -49.05 8.97
N LEU A 685 -5.53 -49.74 8.72
CA LEU A 685 -4.48 -49.31 7.81
C LEU A 685 -5.01 -49.16 6.39
N SER A 686 -5.69 -50.19 5.86
CA SER A 686 -6.28 -50.19 4.52
C SER A 686 -7.27 -49.04 4.33
N VAL A 687 -8.20 -48.85 5.28
CA VAL A 687 -9.19 -47.76 5.24
C VAL A 687 -8.51 -46.40 5.28
N THR A 688 -7.52 -46.20 6.15
CA THR A 688 -6.80 -44.92 6.30
C THR A 688 -6.02 -44.58 5.03
N VAL A 689 -5.32 -45.55 4.45
CA VAL A 689 -4.53 -45.35 3.24
C VAL A 689 -5.42 -45.12 2.03
N LEU A 690 -6.49 -45.91 1.85
CA LEU A 690 -7.47 -45.72 0.78
C LEU A 690 -8.16 -44.35 0.88
N ASN A 691 -8.58 -43.94 2.07
CA ASN A 691 -9.18 -42.62 2.28
C ASN A 691 -8.20 -41.50 1.91
N LYS A 692 -6.90 -41.66 2.24
CA LYS A 692 -5.85 -40.70 1.88
C LYS A 692 -5.62 -40.61 0.37
N ILE A 693 -5.55 -41.76 -0.32
CA ILE A 693 -5.45 -41.81 -1.79
C ILE A 693 -6.67 -41.12 -2.42
N ASN A 694 -7.88 -41.50 -2.01
CA ASN A 694 -9.12 -40.90 -2.50
C ASN A 694 -9.18 -39.40 -2.24
N THR A 695 -8.71 -38.93 -1.09
CA THR A 695 -8.62 -37.49 -0.78
C THR A 695 -7.65 -36.78 -1.72
N PHE A 696 -6.47 -37.34 -1.98
CA PHE A 696 -5.49 -36.76 -2.91
C PHE A 696 -6.03 -36.71 -4.34
N GLU A 697 -6.60 -37.80 -4.84
CA GLU A 697 -7.18 -37.88 -6.19
C GLU A 697 -8.36 -36.91 -6.36
N ARG A 698 -9.32 -36.89 -5.42
CA ARG A 698 -10.45 -35.95 -5.44
C ARG A 698 -10.01 -34.49 -5.40
N THR A 699 -9.07 -34.17 -4.51
CA THR A 699 -8.57 -32.79 -4.37
C THR A 699 -7.87 -32.34 -5.65
N PHE A 700 -7.03 -33.19 -6.24
CA PHE A 700 -6.36 -32.89 -7.50
C PHE A 700 -7.35 -32.73 -8.66
N ALA A 701 -8.32 -33.64 -8.80
CA ALA A 701 -9.34 -33.57 -9.84
C ALA A 701 -10.18 -32.29 -9.74
N LEU A 702 -10.62 -31.93 -8.53
CA LEU A 702 -11.38 -30.69 -8.29
C LEU A 702 -10.56 -29.44 -8.67
N LEU A 703 -9.30 -29.36 -8.23
CA LEU A 703 -8.44 -28.22 -8.54
C LEU A 703 -8.14 -28.12 -10.03
N MET A 704 -7.99 -29.25 -10.73
CA MET A 704 -7.84 -29.27 -12.18
C MET A 704 -9.12 -28.79 -12.88
N GLN A 705 -10.30 -29.20 -12.42
CA GLN A 705 -11.58 -28.72 -12.96
C GLN A 705 -11.74 -27.20 -12.78
N ILE A 706 -11.38 -26.65 -11.62
CA ILE A 706 -11.38 -25.20 -11.37
C ILE A 706 -10.44 -24.47 -12.33
N CYS A 707 -9.20 -24.96 -12.46
CA CYS A 707 -8.23 -24.39 -13.40
C CYS A 707 -8.72 -24.47 -14.85
N SER A 708 -9.31 -25.60 -15.23
CA SER A 708 -9.84 -25.84 -16.57
C SER A 708 -11.01 -24.90 -16.91
N SER A 709 -11.88 -24.63 -15.95
CA SER A 709 -12.94 -23.62 -16.08
C SER A 709 -12.36 -22.22 -16.28
N CYS A 710 -11.39 -21.83 -15.44
CA CYS A 710 -10.74 -20.52 -15.52
C CYS A 710 -9.93 -20.32 -16.83
N CYS A 711 -9.22 -21.35 -17.28
CA CYS A 711 -8.44 -21.34 -18.52
C CYS A 711 -9.31 -21.58 -19.77
N SER A 712 -10.58 -21.98 -19.59
CA SER A 712 -11.45 -22.47 -20.66
C SER A 712 -10.83 -23.62 -21.48
N ARG A 713 -10.08 -24.53 -20.84
CA ARG A 713 -9.40 -25.69 -21.46
C ARG A 713 -9.49 -26.93 -20.57
N SER A 714 -9.73 -28.10 -21.15
CA SER A 714 -9.95 -29.35 -20.39
C SER A 714 -8.69 -30.19 -20.10
N ILE A 715 -7.61 -30.07 -20.88
CA ILE A 715 -6.52 -31.09 -20.88
C ILE A 715 -5.19 -30.56 -20.30
N GLU A 716 -4.75 -29.35 -20.67
CA GLU A 716 -3.44 -28.81 -20.25
C GLU A 716 -3.60 -27.45 -19.55
N ASN A 717 -3.09 -27.38 -18.32
CA ASN A 717 -3.18 -26.19 -17.45
C ASN A 717 -1.78 -25.63 -17.16
N ASP A 718 -1.23 -24.88 -18.13
CA ASP A 718 0.10 -24.25 -18.05
C ASP A 718 0.13 -22.93 -17.27
N CYS A 719 -0.95 -22.61 -16.55
CA CYS A 719 -1.06 -21.37 -15.79
C CYS A 719 -0.08 -21.36 -14.60
N ILE A 720 0.75 -20.32 -14.53
CA ILE A 720 1.80 -20.12 -13.52
C ILE A 720 1.56 -18.85 -12.66
N SER A 721 0.30 -18.42 -12.54
CA SER A 721 -0.03 -17.19 -11.78
C SER A 721 0.24 -17.35 -10.28
N LEU A 722 1.26 -16.65 -9.78
CA LEU A 722 1.61 -16.56 -8.36
C LEU A 722 0.57 -15.76 -7.53
N ASP A 723 -0.29 -14.98 -8.18
CA ASP A 723 -1.34 -14.22 -7.50
C ASP A 723 -2.62 -15.05 -7.29
N CYS A 724 -2.64 -16.30 -7.78
CA CYS A 724 -3.77 -17.22 -7.65
C CYS A 724 -3.55 -18.24 -6.51
N PRO A 725 -4.41 -18.31 -5.48
CA PRO A 725 -4.27 -19.29 -4.40
C PRO A 725 -4.40 -20.74 -4.92
N VAL A 726 -5.23 -20.96 -5.95
CA VAL A 726 -5.46 -22.27 -6.57
C VAL A 726 -4.18 -22.82 -7.20
N PHE A 727 -3.28 -21.96 -7.69
CA PHE A 727 -2.00 -22.40 -8.25
C PHE A 727 -1.16 -23.14 -7.19
N TYR A 728 -1.02 -22.56 -5.99
CA TYR A 728 -0.30 -23.20 -4.89
C TYR A 728 -0.95 -24.51 -4.46
N SER A 729 -2.28 -24.53 -4.31
CA SER A 729 -3.01 -25.74 -3.94
C SER A 729 -2.87 -26.83 -5.00
N ARG A 730 -2.88 -26.47 -6.29
CA ARG A 730 -2.67 -27.41 -7.40
C ARG A 730 -1.27 -28.00 -7.39
N MET A 731 -0.23 -27.17 -7.16
CA MET A 731 1.16 -27.65 -7.07
C MET A 731 1.34 -28.61 -5.88
N GLN A 732 0.74 -28.28 -4.73
CA GLN A 732 0.76 -29.16 -3.57
C GLN A 732 0.03 -30.47 -3.83
N ALA A 733 -1.19 -30.43 -4.39
CA ALA A 733 -1.96 -31.62 -4.72
C ALA A 733 -1.25 -32.50 -5.76
N SER A 734 -0.60 -31.89 -6.77
CA SER A 734 0.23 -32.61 -7.73
C SER A 734 1.40 -33.33 -7.06
N SER A 735 2.08 -32.67 -6.10
CA SER A 735 3.13 -33.30 -5.31
C SER A 735 2.60 -34.44 -4.44
N ASP A 736 1.41 -34.30 -3.85
CA ASP A 736 0.80 -35.34 -3.02
C ASP A 736 0.36 -36.56 -3.87
N CYS A 737 -0.09 -36.34 -5.10
CA CYS A 737 -0.41 -37.42 -6.04
C CYS A 737 0.83 -38.25 -6.44
N LYS A 738 2.03 -37.66 -6.48
CA LYS A 738 3.27 -38.41 -6.74
C LYS A 738 3.56 -39.50 -5.71
N ASP A 739 2.96 -39.41 -4.51
CA ASP A 739 3.09 -40.43 -3.47
C ASP A 739 2.04 -41.53 -3.53
N ILE A 740 1.03 -41.43 -4.41
CA ILE A 740 -0.01 -42.47 -4.55
C ILE A 740 0.60 -43.85 -4.88
N PRO A 741 1.58 -44.00 -5.79
CA PRO A 741 2.20 -45.31 -6.05
C PRO A 741 2.80 -45.94 -4.80
N ASN A 742 3.48 -45.12 -3.97
CA ASN A 742 4.03 -45.59 -2.70
C ASN A 742 2.95 -46.03 -1.72
N LEU A 743 1.83 -45.31 -1.65
CA LEU A 743 0.69 -45.68 -0.80
C LEU A 743 0.00 -46.96 -1.30
N ARG A 744 -0.08 -47.15 -2.62
CA ARG A 744 -0.60 -48.38 -3.22
C ARG A 744 0.30 -49.58 -2.95
N ASN A 745 1.62 -49.40 -2.94
CA ASN A 745 2.56 -50.47 -2.55
C ASN A 745 2.34 -50.92 -1.10
N ILE A 746 2.14 -49.98 -0.17
CA ILE A 746 1.81 -50.31 1.24
C ILE A 746 0.53 -51.13 1.33
N LEU A 747 -0.49 -50.81 0.53
CA LEU A 747 -1.71 -51.62 0.47
C LEU A 747 -1.40 -53.03 -0.03
N ASN A 748 -0.65 -53.16 -1.13
CA ASN A 748 -0.30 -54.46 -1.70
C ASN A 748 0.50 -55.34 -0.72
N ASP A 749 1.44 -54.76 0.01
CA ASP A 749 2.24 -55.48 1.03
C ASP A 749 1.34 -56.01 2.16
N CYS A 750 0.32 -55.25 2.58
CA CYS A 750 -0.64 -55.71 3.58
C CYS A 750 -1.62 -56.77 3.08
N PHE A 751 -1.91 -56.82 1.78
CA PHE A 751 -2.75 -57.86 1.18
C PHE A 751 -1.98 -59.16 0.91
N LEU A 752 -0.66 -59.09 0.72
CA LEU A 752 0.21 -60.27 0.51
C LEU A 752 0.60 -60.99 1.82
N GLU A 753 0.56 -60.32 2.97
CA GLU A 753 0.77 -60.96 4.30
C GLU A 753 -0.52 -61.58 4.89
N GLY A 754 -1.68 -61.40 4.24
CA GLY A 754 -2.99 -61.88 4.69
C GLY A 754 -3.56 -63.09 3.91
N LEU A 755 -2.81 -63.61 2.94
CA LEU A 755 -3.04 -64.87 2.22
C LEU A 755 -1.92 -65.84 2.59
#